data_AF-A0A919H682-F1
#
_entry.id   AF-A0A919H682-F1
#
_cell.length_a   1.000
_cell.length_b   1.000
_cell.length_c   1.000
_cell.angle_alpha   90.00
_cell.angle_beta   90.00
_cell.angle_gamma   90.00
#
_symmetry.space_group_name_H-M   'P 1'
#
loop_
_entity.id
_entity.type
_entity.pdbx_description
1 polymer ?
#
loop_
_entity_poly.entity_id
_entity_poly.type
_entity_poly.pdbx_seq_one_letter_code
_entity_poly.pdbx_strand_id
1 'polypeptide(L)'
;MLRVPPAEWLSGFHLPGSLPGSLYDAGQFTGTPFAGLVLKPLTGFAAPSLEVAWTCATLLFVAAIGLVAARALPDPVPRRTALLAAPVLVALMMVSLPVREAASPGQTAVLPVLMVLLAVFRVPGDRPAGVLVGLAAALQPALLLFAPLLWRSGRRPAAASAAASFAGVTALSWAAMPRDSWTYWVDHLAGAGLGGAPDGLANQSVHGALLRLGLSGPAETLLYAALAAAITWTGLRRATRYARDGQLLLAVAVTGCVAVAVSPAGWRHQLLWVLLAVAGKVGKRAADRSVWPVAVVLAMTLPSAVLFPNLAALAPVRDNVLLLAALAAACAVPFLPRSSPYWREPVPTAYGRPAGSRWARVPLMPFWRRVLSRPNLLLELLLIRVGYSLYSHIRAAAPTSRSLAEDNAAQIHGIERALGIDIEHAVNHAVVNRPWLEAFFNFYYTSFHFVVPLTILAVLYWRRPGDYRWARASLGLATVLALAGFWLYPLAPPRLMPALGFVDTVHGPQDLANPSYGAMTAISNQYAAMPSLHFGWSLWCGIVIVVLAPKGWQKLLGALHPLITVCAIVATANHWVLDAVGGAAVVTAGFGLVHVLSGPRRLQVDLPAQRTDGGKGQEQEEDRDRERGVRSPARSR
;
A
#
# COMPACT_ATOMS: atom_id res chain seq x y z
N MET A 1 -13.87 12.47 0.27
CA MET A 1 -14.07 11.55 1.42
C MET A 1 -13.82 12.23 2.78
N LEU A 2 -14.13 13.54 2.90
CA LEU A 2 -14.02 14.34 4.13
C LEU A 2 -15.30 15.19 4.29
N ARG A 3 -16.47 14.56 4.18
CA ARG A 3 -17.75 15.16 4.56
C ARG A 3 -18.62 14.07 5.18
N VAL A 4 -18.35 13.78 6.44
CA VAL A 4 -19.38 13.32 7.36
C VAL A 4 -19.68 14.55 8.23
N PRO A 5 -20.93 14.99 8.38
CA PRO A 5 -21.28 16.13 9.21
C PRO A 5 -20.82 15.89 10.67
N PRO A 6 -20.30 16.90 11.39
CA PRO A 6 -19.95 16.76 12.80
C PRO A 6 -21.12 16.31 13.67
N ALA A 7 -22.36 16.62 13.26
CA ALA A 7 -23.57 16.34 14.04
C ALA A 7 -23.85 14.85 14.29
N GLU A 8 -23.45 13.94 13.39
CA GLU A 8 -23.62 12.49 13.61
C GLU A 8 -22.55 11.88 14.54
N TRP A 9 -21.43 12.58 14.78
CA TRP A 9 -20.46 12.19 15.82
C TRP A 9 -20.92 12.57 17.23
N LEU A 10 -21.81 13.55 17.35
CA LEU A 10 -22.09 14.27 18.60
C LEU A 10 -23.27 13.71 19.41
N SER A 11 -24.06 12.77 18.88
CA SER A 11 -25.30 12.30 19.52
C SER A 11 -25.20 10.94 20.24
N GLY A 12 -24.00 10.36 20.35
CA GLY A 12 -23.82 8.98 20.84
C GLY A 12 -22.81 8.79 21.97
N PHE A 13 -22.46 9.85 22.71
CA PHE A 13 -21.41 9.80 23.72
C PHE A 13 -21.92 9.24 25.07
N HIS A 14 -21.53 8.02 25.40
CA HIS A 14 -21.65 7.47 26.74
C HIS A 14 -20.33 6.83 27.19
N LEU A 15 -19.70 7.42 28.20
CA LEU A 15 -18.60 6.76 28.89
C LEU A 15 -19.12 5.51 29.59
N PRO A 16 -18.26 4.49 29.78
CA PRO A 16 -18.64 3.31 30.57
C PRO A 16 -19.07 3.76 31.97
N GLY A 17 -20.35 3.56 32.29
CA GLY A 17 -20.95 3.97 33.57
C GLY A 17 -21.62 5.35 33.62
N SER A 18 -21.84 6.05 32.50
CA SER A 18 -22.71 7.23 32.46
C SER A 18 -24.21 6.90 32.57
N LEU A 19 -24.56 5.61 32.47
CA LEU A 19 -25.90 5.06 32.67
C LEU A 19 -25.87 4.17 33.92
N PRO A 20 -26.90 4.20 34.78
CA PRO A 20 -26.98 3.29 35.93
C PRO A 20 -27.10 1.84 35.44
N GLY A 21 -26.06 1.02 35.63
CA GLY A 21 -26.05 -0.37 35.14
C GLY A 21 -24.64 -0.99 35.01
N SER A 22 -24.55 -2.13 34.34
CA SER A 22 -23.28 -2.78 33.98
C SER A 22 -22.55 -1.99 32.89
N LEU A 23 -21.23 -2.13 32.80
CA LEU A 23 -20.40 -1.45 31.78
C LEU A 23 -20.81 -1.80 30.35
N TYR A 24 -21.40 -2.99 30.16
CA TYR A 24 -21.65 -3.56 28.84
C TYR A 24 -23.11 -3.43 28.39
N ASP A 25 -24.00 -2.94 29.26
CA ASP A 25 -25.44 -2.85 28.97
C ASP A 25 -25.74 -1.90 27.79
N ALA A 26 -24.94 -0.84 27.62
CA ALA A 26 -25.05 0.09 26.50
C ALA A 26 -24.50 -0.49 25.18
N GLY A 27 -23.82 -1.63 25.20
CA GLY A 27 -23.25 -2.29 24.02
C GLY A 27 -22.12 -1.53 23.31
N GLN A 28 -21.61 -0.42 23.87
CA GLN A 28 -20.60 0.43 23.24
C GLN A 28 -19.18 0.20 23.80
N PHE A 29 -19.05 -0.28 25.03
CA PHE A 29 -17.76 -0.52 25.67
C PHE A 29 -17.21 -1.91 25.36
N THR A 30 -15.92 -1.97 25.03
CA THR A 30 -15.22 -3.22 24.63
C THR A 30 -13.97 -3.51 25.46
N GLY A 31 -13.65 -2.64 26.42
CA GLY A 31 -12.47 -2.76 27.26
C GLY A 31 -12.65 -3.76 28.41
N THR A 32 -11.59 -3.99 29.18
CA THR A 32 -11.64 -4.84 30.37
C THR A 32 -12.38 -4.15 31.53
N PRO A 33 -12.82 -4.91 32.55
CA PRO A 33 -13.33 -4.32 33.79
C PRO A 33 -12.33 -3.36 34.45
N PHE A 34 -11.03 -3.68 34.38
CA PHE A 34 -9.99 -2.77 34.86
C PHE A 34 -9.95 -1.45 34.07
N ALA A 35 -10.08 -1.51 32.74
CA ALA A 35 -10.20 -0.30 31.94
C ALA A 35 -11.45 0.51 32.33
N GLY A 36 -12.58 -0.16 32.61
CA GLY A 36 -13.78 0.48 33.15
C GLY A 36 -13.51 1.21 34.47
N LEU A 37 -12.81 0.57 35.42
CA LEU A 37 -12.41 1.20 36.69
C LEU A 37 -11.50 2.42 36.51
N VAL A 38 -10.54 2.34 35.58
CA VAL A 38 -9.62 3.45 35.27
C VAL A 38 -10.37 4.63 34.62
N LEU A 39 -11.40 4.34 33.81
CA LEU A 39 -12.19 5.35 33.12
C LEU A 39 -13.32 5.92 33.98
N LYS A 40 -13.78 5.21 35.01
CA LYS A 40 -14.91 5.62 35.86
C LYS A 40 -14.77 7.05 36.44
N PRO A 41 -13.59 7.52 36.90
CA PRO A 41 -13.45 8.89 37.38
C PRO A 41 -13.70 9.96 36.30
N LEU A 42 -13.60 9.61 35.03
CA LEU A 42 -13.79 10.53 33.91
C LEU A 42 -15.27 10.78 33.58
N THR A 43 -16.20 9.99 34.14
CA THR A 43 -17.64 10.12 33.85
C THR A 43 -18.26 11.41 34.39
N GLY A 44 -17.60 12.08 35.34
CA GLY A 44 -18.07 13.34 35.91
C GLY A 44 -17.76 14.59 35.08
N PHE A 45 -17.02 14.47 33.98
CA PHE A 45 -16.67 15.61 33.11
C PHE A 45 -17.71 15.83 32.02
N ALA A 46 -17.93 17.09 31.62
CA ALA A 46 -18.77 17.43 30.48
C ALA A 46 -18.21 16.82 29.18
N ALA A 47 -19.09 16.22 28.37
CA ALA A 47 -18.71 15.44 27.18
C ALA A 47 -17.78 16.18 26.20
N PRO A 48 -18.01 17.46 25.82
CA PRO A 48 -17.13 18.15 24.86
C PRO A 48 -15.71 18.37 25.40
N SER A 49 -15.59 18.71 26.69
CA SER A 49 -14.29 18.93 27.32
C SER A 49 -13.49 17.62 27.42
N LEU A 50 -14.17 16.52 27.67
CA LEU A 50 -13.53 15.21 27.76
C LEU A 50 -13.10 14.67 26.40
N GLU A 51 -13.87 14.90 25.33
CA GLU A 51 -13.47 14.57 23.95
C GLU A 51 -12.16 15.25 23.56
N VAL A 52 -12.05 16.55 23.84
CA VAL A 52 -10.83 17.33 23.57
C VAL A 52 -9.67 16.82 24.42
N ALA A 53 -9.88 16.63 25.73
CA ALA A 53 -8.85 16.13 26.62
C ALA A 53 -8.37 14.73 26.23
N TRP A 54 -9.28 13.84 25.84
CA TRP A 54 -8.98 12.48 25.40
C TRP A 54 -8.19 12.47 24.09
N THR A 55 -8.58 13.31 23.14
CA THR A 55 -7.86 13.48 21.89
C THR A 55 -6.44 13.97 22.17
N CYS A 56 -6.29 15.04 22.95
CA CYS A 56 -4.98 15.56 23.35
C CYS A 56 -4.11 14.50 24.05
N ALA A 57 -4.67 13.73 24.99
CA ALA A 57 -3.96 12.66 25.68
C ALA A 57 -3.51 11.55 24.71
N THR A 58 -4.39 11.12 23.80
CA THR A 58 -4.09 10.12 22.76
C THR A 58 -2.96 10.62 21.86
N LEU A 59 -3.01 11.88 21.42
CA LEU A 59 -1.94 12.49 20.62
C LEU A 59 -0.60 12.54 21.36
N LEU A 60 -0.61 12.89 22.64
CA LEU A 60 0.59 12.87 23.48
C LEU A 60 1.15 11.46 23.65
N PHE A 61 0.29 10.45 23.85
CA PHE A 61 0.72 9.05 23.92
C PHE A 61 1.32 8.57 22.60
N VAL A 62 0.70 8.90 21.46
CA VAL A 62 1.24 8.60 20.13
C VAL A 62 2.59 9.27 19.90
N ALA A 63 2.73 10.54 20.30
CA ALA A 63 4.01 11.25 20.23
C ALA A 63 5.07 10.55 21.08
N ALA A 64 4.75 10.18 22.33
CA ALA A 64 5.65 9.47 23.22
C ALA A 64 6.08 8.10 22.66
N ILE A 65 5.14 7.32 22.10
CA ILE A 65 5.42 6.05 21.41
C ILE A 65 6.41 6.28 20.27
N GLY A 66 6.15 7.27 19.40
CA GLY A 66 7.02 7.61 18.28
C GLY A 66 8.43 8.00 18.74
N LEU A 67 8.54 8.80 19.81
CA LEU A 67 9.83 9.22 20.40
C LEU A 67 10.60 8.08 21.05
N VAL A 68 9.93 7.12 21.69
CA VAL A 68 10.57 5.94 22.31
C VAL A 68 11.02 4.97 21.22
N ALA A 69 10.14 4.65 20.26
CA ALA A 69 10.45 3.75 19.16
C ALA A 69 11.56 4.28 18.24
N ALA A 70 11.57 5.58 17.92
CA ALA A 70 12.65 6.18 17.13
C ALA A 70 14.02 6.06 17.79
N ARG A 71 14.09 6.20 19.12
CA ARG A 71 15.33 6.00 19.89
C ARG A 71 15.71 4.52 20.06
N ALA A 72 14.76 3.62 19.88
CA ALA A 72 14.95 2.17 20.00
C ALA A 72 15.27 1.48 18.65
N LEU A 73 15.49 2.24 17.58
CA LEU A 73 15.88 1.70 16.29
C LEU A 73 17.23 0.95 16.38
N PRO A 74 17.38 -0.18 15.68
CA PRO A 74 18.57 -1.01 15.80
C PRO A 74 19.79 -0.39 15.09
N ASP A 75 20.90 -0.25 15.82
CA ASP A 75 22.14 0.35 15.31
C ASP A 75 22.81 -0.43 14.15
N PRO A 76 23.54 0.28 13.26
CA PRO A 76 23.73 1.74 13.23
C PRO A 76 22.61 2.47 12.49
N VAL A 77 22.20 3.63 13.01
CA VAL A 77 21.22 4.53 12.37
C VAL A 77 21.93 5.78 11.82
N PRO A 78 21.80 6.10 10.51
CA PRO A 78 22.39 7.32 9.95
C PRO A 78 21.86 8.58 10.65
N ARG A 79 22.68 9.62 10.81
CA ARG A 79 22.29 10.88 11.49
C ARG A 79 21.00 11.48 10.93
N ARG A 80 20.83 11.49 9.60
CA ARG A 80 19.59 11.96 8.94
C ARG A 80 18.37 11.14 9.35
N THR A 81 18.51 9.81 9.39
CA THR A 81 17.45 8.90 9.81
C THR A 81 17.13 9.09 11.29
N ALA A 82 18.14 9.25 12.15
CA ALA A 82 17.93 9.48 13.58
C ALA A 82 17.15 10.78 13.86
N LEU A 83 17.45 11.86 13.13
CA LEU A 83 16.76 13.14 13.25
C LEU A 83 15.31 13.08 12.74
N LEU A 84 15.06 12.36 11.64
CA LEU A 84 13.74 12.29 11.01
C LEU A 84 12.87 11.14 11.54
N ALA A 85 13.43 10.14 12.23
CA ALA A 85 12.70 8.94 12.65
C ALA A 85 11.52 9.28 13.58
N ALA A 86 11.74 10.13 14.58
CA ALA A 86 10.68 10.53 15.50
C ALA A 86 9.54 11.29 14.80
N PRO A 87 9.77 12.42 14.09
CA PRO A 87 8.68 13.14 13.43
C PRO A 87 7.98 12.31 12.36
N VAL A 88 8.71 11.49 11.59
CA VAL A 88 8.11 10.60 10.59
C VAL A 88 7.24 9.54 11.26
N LEU A 89 7.71 8.88 12.31
CA LEU A 89 6.94 7.85 13.00
C LEU A 89 5.69 8.44 13.67
N VAL A 90 5.80 9.61 14.30
CA VAL A 90 4.64 10.30 14.89
C VAL A 90 3.63 10.66 13.80
N ALA A 91 4.07 11.25 12.68
CA ALA A 91 3.20 11.59 11.56
C ALA A 91 2.49 10.33 11.00
N LEU A 92 3.24 9.24 10.77
CA LEU A 92 2.69 7.96 10.29
C LEU A 92 1.68 7.36 11.27
N MET A 93 1.95 7.43 12.57
CA MET A 93 1.03 6.96 13.61
C MET A 93 -0.24 7.82 13.61
N MET A 94 -0.13 9.15 13.53
CA MET A 94 -1.30 10.04 13.52
C MET A 94 -2.24 9.82 12.33
N VAL A 95 -1.72 9.50 11.15
CA VAL A 95 -2.55 9.20 9.97
C VAL A 95 -3.01 7.73 9.92
N SER A 96 -2.52 6.88 10.83
CA SER A 96 -2.87 5.46 10.84
C SER A 96 -4.31 5.22 11.29
N LEU A 97 -4.96 4.22 10.69
CA LEU A 97 -6.30 3.77 11.02
C LEU A 97 -6.43 3.42 12.52
N PRO A 98 -5.47 2.71 13.16
CA PRO A 98 -5.58 2.40 14.58
C PRO A 98 -5.68 3.63 15.47
N VAL A 99 -4.90 4.69 15.20
CA VAL A 99 -4.91 5.92 15.99
C VAL A 99 -6.18 6.74 15.72
N ARG A 100 -6.63 6.81 14.47
CA ARG A 100 -7.89 7.49 14.12
C ARG A 100 -9.09 6.89 14.85
N GLU A 101 -9.12 5.57 15.01
CA GLU A 101 -10.17 4.86 15.73
C GLU A 101 -9.98 4.93 17.27
N ALA A 102 -8.74 5.02 17.75
CA ALA A 102 -8.43 5.18 19.18
C ALA A 102 -8.63 6.61 19.70
N ALA A 103 -8.68 7.61 18.80
CA ALA A 103 -8.97 8.99 19.16
C ALA A 103 -10.41 9.17 19.66
N SER A 104 -11.31 8.23 19.32
CA SER A 104 -12.64 8.15 19.90
C SER A 104 -12.55 7.90 21.42
N PRO A 105 -13.27 8.69 22.24
CA PRO A 105 -13.28 8.55 23.68
C PRO A 105 -13.61 7.13 24.17
N GLY A 106 -12.97 6.72 25.27
CA GLY A 106 -13.15 5.38 25.87
C GLY A 106 -12.23 4.29 25.31
N GLN A 107 -11.51 4.55 24.22
CA GLN A 107 -10.57 3.60 23.62
C GLN A 107 -9.17 3.70 24.25
N THR A 108 -8.84 2.82 25.19
CA THR A 108 -7.58 2.88 25.93
C THR A 108 -6.37 2.32 25.17
N ALA A 109 -6.54 1.77 23.97
CA ALA A 109 -5.55 0.88 23.33
C ALA A 109 -4.16 1.47 23.04
N VAL A 110 -4.02 2.80 22.94
CA VAL A 110 -2.70 3.43 22.75
C VAL A 110 -1.87 3.38 24.04
N LEU A 111 -2.52 3.49 25.20
CA LEU A 111 -1.86 3.54 26.50
C LEU A 111 -1.11 2.23 26.83
N PRO A 112 -1.69 1.01 26.69
CA PRO A 112 -0.98 -0.24 26.89
C PRO A 112 0.27 -0.39 26.01
N VAL A 113 0.21 0.08 24.75
CA VAL A 113 1.38 0.08 23.84
C VAL A 113 2.50 0.95 24.41
N LEU A 114 2.16 2.17 24.85
CA LEU A 114 3.12 3.08 25.47
C LEU A 114 3.73 2.49 26.74
N MET A 115 2.90 1.90 27.61
CA MET A 115 3.33 1.28 28.87
C MET A 115 4.36 0.17 28.64
N VAL A 116 4.10 -0.74 27.68
CA VAL A 116 5.06 -1.80 27.34
C VAL A 116 6.35 -1.22 26.75
N LEU A 117 6.28 -0.21 25.88
CA LEU A 117 7.47 0.43 25.34
C LEU A 117 8.31 1.12 26.43
N LEU A 118 7.68 1.84 27.36
CA LEU A 118 8.37 2.45 28.49
C LEU A 118 8.99 1.40 29.40
N ALA A 119 8.28 0.31 29.69
CA ALA A 119 8.78 -0.80 30.50
C ALA A 119 10.04 -1.45 29.90
N VAL A 120 10.04 -1.62 28.58
CA VAL A 120 11.14 -2.26 27.87
C VAL A 120 12.34 -1.33 27.71
N PHE A 121 12.14 -0.04 27.44
CA PHE A 121 13.19 0.87 27.00
C PHE A 121 13.59 1.99 27.98
N ARG A 122 12.76 2.32 28.97
CA ARG A 122 12.95 3.52 29.81
C ARG A 122 12.96 3.25 31.30
N VAL A 123 12.15 2.30 31.78
CA VAL A 123 12.05 2.03 33.22
C VAL A 123 13.30 1.30 33.72
N PRO A 124 14.05 1.86 34.68
CA PRO A 124 15.19 1.18 35.27
C PRO A 124 14.70 0.09 36.23
N GLY A 125 15.33 -1.09 36.15
CA GLY A 125 15.03 -2.23 37.01
C GLY A 125 13.93 -3.15 36.47
N ASP A 126 14.07 -4.45 36.73
CA ASP A 126 13.21 -5.47 36.15
C ASP A 126 11.81 -5.51 36.78
N ARG A 127 11.69 -5.41 38.10
CA ARG A 127 10.39 -5.44 38.79
C ARG A 127 9.47 -4.28 38.38
N PRO A 128 9.86 -3.00 38.46
CA PRO A 128 8.97 -1.90 38.07
C PRO A 128 8.60 -1.93 36.59
N ALA A 129 9.53 -2.35 35.71
CA ALA A 129 9.21 -2.61 34.31
C ALA A 129 8.15 -3.71 34.16
N GLY A 130 8.28 -4.80 34.92
CA GLY A 130 7.29 -5.88 34.97
C GLY A 130 5.91 -5.40 35.43
N VAL A 131 5.83 -4.60 36.50
CA VAL A 131 4.56 -4.00 36.96
C VAL A 131 3.87 -3.24 35.83
N LEU A 132 4.61 -2.43 35.09
CA LEU A 132 4.08 -1.63 34.00
C LEU A 132 3.55 -2.50 32.83
N VAL A 133 4.23 -3.61 32.51
CA VAL A 133 3.72 -4.63 31.56
C VAL A 133 2.48 -5.33 32.10
N GLY A 134 2.44 -5.66 33.39
CA GLY A 134 1.29 -6.30 34.02
C GLY A 134 0.04 -5.41 34.04
N LEU A 135 0.21 -4.10 34.29
CA LEU A 135 -0.87 -3.11 34.18
C LEU A 135 -1.34 -2.93 32.73
N ALA A 136 -0.41 -2.91 31.76
CA ALA A 136 -0.76 -2.90 30.34
C ALA A 136 -1.57 -4.16 29.95
N ALA A 137 -1.19 -5.33 30.48
CA ALA A 137 -1.93 -6.57 30.30
C ALA A 137 -3.31 -6.53 30.98
N ALA A 138 -3.47 -5.85 32.11
CA ALA A 138 -4.78 -5.71 32.75
C ALA A 138 -5.74 -4.85 31.92
N LEU A 139 -5.21 -3.87 31.16
CA LEU A 139 -5.98 -3.10 30.18
C LEU A 139 -6.22 -3.89 28.88
N GLN A 140 -5.24 -4.70 28.46
CA GLN A 140 -5.31 -5.53 27.25
C GLN A 140 -4.68 -6.91 27.50
N PRO A 141 -5.48 -7.94 27.85
CA PRO A 141 -4.99 -9.24 28.35
C PRO A 141 -3.95 -9.93 27.48
N ALA A 142 -4.08 -9.80 26.16
CA ALA A 142 -3.15 -10.40 25.21
C ALA A 142 -1.69 -9.92 25.39
N LEU A 143 -1.46 -8.75 26.00
CA LEU A 143 -0.12 -8.23 26.29
C LEU A 143 0.60 -9.02 27.40
N LEU A 144 -0.07 -9.94 28.09
CA LEU A 144 0.61 -10.87 29.00
C LEU A 144 1.66 -11.73 28.27
N LEU A 145 1.54 -11.89 26.93
CA LEU A 145 2.56 -12.54 26.09
C LEU A 145 3.93 -11.83 26.09
N PHE A 146 4.03 -10.61 26.62
CA PHE A 146 5.33 -9.99 26.88
C PHE A 146 6.09 -10.65 28.05
N ALA A 147 5.40 -11.27 29.01
CA ALA A 147 6.06 -12.00 30.10
C ALA A 147 6.95 -13.15 29.60
N PRO A 148 6.51 -14.08 28.73
CA PRO A 148 7.40 -15.11 28.19
C PRO A 148 8.51 -14.55 27.29
N LEU A 149 8.31 -13.41 26.61
CA LEU A 149 9.41 -12.72 25.90
C LEU A 149 10.48 -12.27 26.90
N LEU A 150 10.09 -11.54 27.96
CA LEU A 150 10.98 -11.04 29.01
C LEU A 150 11.72 -12.19 29.70
N TRP A 151 11.01 -13.27 30.00
CA TRP A 151 11.60 -14.48 30.58
C TRP A 151 12.70 -15.06 29.68
N ARG A 152 12.41 -15.25 28.39
CA ARG A 152 13.35 -15.85 27.42
C ARG A 152 14.48 -14.92 27.00
N SER A 153 14.32 -13.61 27.20
CA SER A 153 15.37 -12.60 27.02
C SER A 153 16.23 -12.39 28.28
N GLY A 154 16.00 -13.15 29.36
CA GLY A 154 16.82 -13.12 30.58
C GLY A 154 16.28 -12.23 31.70
N ARG A 155 15.20 -11.45 31.46
CA ARG A 155 14.56 -10.54 32.43
C ARG A 155 13.48 -11.26 33.24
N ARG A 156 13.86 -12.36 33.91
CA ARG A 156 12.93 -13.22 34.67
C ARG A 156 12.18 -12.47 35.78
N PRO A 157 12.81 -11.58 36.58
CA PRO A 157 12.08 -10.83 37.59
C PRO A 157 11.02 -9.91 36.99
N ALA A 158 11.26 -9.35 35.80
CA ALA A 158 10.27 -8.55 35.09
C ALA A 158 9.08 -9.38 34.63
N ALA A 159 9.33 -10.58 34.09
CA ALA A 159 8.27 -11.51 33.70
C ALA A 159 7.39 -11.93 34.88
N ALA A 160 8.00 -12.29 36.02
CA ALA A 160 7.29 -12.67 37.23
C ALA A 160 6.47 -11.48 37.79
N SER A 161 7.05 -10.29 37.83
CA SER A 161 6.35 -9.09 38.28
C SER A 161 5.20 -8.71 37.34
N ALA A 162 5.34 -8.90 36.03
CA ALA A 162 4.24 -8.67 35.08
C ALA A 162 3.06 -9.63 35.32
N ALA A 163 3.34 -10.92 35.51
CA ALA A 163 2.31 -11.90 35.82
C ALA A 163 1.63 -11.61 37.16
N ALA A 164 2.40 -11.28 38.20
CA ALA A 164 1.87 -10.95 39.53
C ALA A 164 1.01 -9.68 39.51
N SER A 165 1.46 -8.61 38.86
CA SER A 165 0.69 -7.37 38.74
C SER A 165 -0.58 -7.55 37.92
N PHE A 166 -0.52 -8.28 36.80
CA PHE A 166 -1.71 -8.62 36.02
C PHE A 166 -2.73 -9.39 36.86
N ALA A 167 -2.29 -10.44 37.57
CA ALA A 167 -3.17 -11.25 38.41
C ALA A 167 -3.79 -10.43 39.54
N GLY A 168 -2.98 -9.63 40.26
CA GLY A 168 -3.46 -8.80 41.37
C GLY A 168 -4.47 -7.74 40.94
N VAL A 169 -4.22 -7.05 39.83
CA VAL A 169 -5.12 -6.02 39.30
C VAL A 169 -6.40 -6.62 38.72
N THR A 170 -6.30 -7.77 38.06
CA THR A 170 -7.47 -8.50 37.57
C THR A 170 -8.33 -9.00 38.72
N ALA A 171 -7.72 -9.54 39.78
CA ALA A 171 -8.44 -9.96 40.99
C ALA A 171 -9.12 -8.78 41.70
N LEU A 172 -8.44 -7.63 41.79
CA LEU A 172 -9.03 -6.39 42.31
C LEU A 172 -10.24 -5.95 41.47
N SER A 173 -10.15 -6.06 40.15
CA SER A 173 -11.24 -5.72 39.24
C SER A 173 -12.44 -6.65 39.40
N TRP A 174 -12.20 -7.94 39.60
CA TRP A 174 -13.23 -8.93 39.96
C TRP A 174 -13.90 -8.61 41.30
N ALA A 175 -13.13 -8.19 42.30
CA ALA A 175 -13.68 -7.81 43.60
C ALA A 175 -14.53 -6.54 43.53
N ALA A 176 -14.10 -5.55 42.74
CA ALA A 176 -14.80 -4.27 42.60
C ALA A 176 -16.00 -4.33 41.64
N MET A 177 -15.93 -5.15 40.59
CA MET A 177 -16.95 -5.29 39.54
C MET A 177 -17.22 -6.76 39.18
N PRO A 178 -17.83 -7.55 40.08
CA PRO A 178 -17.97 -9.00 39.89
C PRO A 178 -18.81 -9.37 38.67
N ARG A 179 -19.95 -8.68 38.47
CA ARG A 179 -20.87 -8.95 37.34
C ARG A 179 -20.20 -8.63 36.01
N ASP A 180 -19.62 -7.43 35.86
CA ASP A 180 -18.91 -7.04 34.64
C ASP A 180 -17.71 -7.94 34.35
N SER A 181 -17.01 -8.39 35.39
CA SER A 181 -15.90 -9.32 35.25
C SER A 181 -16.36 -10.70 34.78
N TRP A 182 -17.48 -11.19 35.28
CA TRP A 182 -18.09 -12.42 34.77
C TRP A 182 -18.46 -12.29 33.29
N THR A 183 -19.14 -11.20 32.92
CA THR A 183 -19.54 -10.95 31.53
C THR A 183 -18.36 -10.87 30.57
N TYR A 184 -17.26 -10.24 30.98
CA TYR A 184 -16.07 -10.09 30.13
C TYR A 184 -15.19 -11.35 30.03
N TRP A 185 -15.07 -12.14 31.09
CA TRP A 185 -14.15 -13.29 31.09
C TRP A 185 -14.84 -14.60 30.74
N VAL A 186 -16.12 -14.74 31.10
CA VAL A 186 -16.88 -15.99 30.96
C VAL A 186 -17.86 -15.90 29.80
N ASP A 187 -18.78 -14.93 29.83
CA ASP A 187 -19.86 -14.86 28.83
C ASP A 187 -19.31 -14.48 27.43
N HIS A 188 -18.36 -13.54 27.39
CA HIS A 188 -17.70 -13.08 26.19
C HIS A 188 -16.21 -13.38 26.30
N LEU A 189 -15.72 -14.58 25.94
CA LEU A 189 -14.31 -14.99 26.09
C LEU A 189 -13.29 -13.87 25.74
N ALA A 190 -12.81 -13.14 26.76
CA ALA A 190 -11.95 -11.97 26.65
C ALA A 190 -12.51 -10.82 25.76
N GLY A 191 -13.80 -10.55 25.88
CA GLY A 191 -14.53 -9.48 25.19
C GLY A 191 -14.93 -9.77 23.75
N ALA A 192 -14.79 -11.02 23.26
CA ALA A 192 -15.32 -11.41 21.95
C ALA A 192 -16.84 -11.25 21.89
N GLY A 193 -17.32 -10.37 21.01
CA GLY A 193 -18.76 -10.05 20.85
C GLY A 193 -19.24 -8.81 21.60
N LEU A 194 -18.40 -8.21 22.44
CA LEU A 194 -18.69 -6.90 23.03
C LEU A 194 -18.48 -5.80 21.99
N GLY A 195 -19.35 -4.78 21.96
CA GLY A 195 -19.24 -3.65 21.02
C GLY A 195 -19.73 -3.92 19.59
N GLY A 196 -19.94 -5.17 19.21
CA GLY A 196 -20.38 -5.55 17.88
C GLY A 196 -20.13 -7.03 17.56
N ALA A 197 -20.59 -7.45 16.38
CA ALA A 197 -20.50 -8.84 15.96
C ALA A 197 -19.03 -9.33 15.90
N PRO A 198 -18.71 -10.52 16.43
CA PRO A 198 -17.34 -11.05 16.45
C PRO A 198 -16.68 -11.22 15.08
N ASP A 199 -17.47 -11.38 14.02
CA ASP A 199 -17.04 -11.48 12.62
C ASP A 199 -16.93 -10.10 11.92
N GLY A 200 -17.32 -9.02 12.59
CA GLY A 200 -17.24 -7.66 12.06
C GLY A 200 -15.83 -7.23 11.66
N LEU A 201 -15.72 -6.33 10.68
CA LEU A 201 -14.43 -5.83 10.15
C LEU A 201 -13.56 -5.11 11.20
N ALA A 202 -14.17 -4.68 12.31
CA ALA A 202 -13.45 -4.12 13.45
C ALA A 202 -12.58 -5.16 14.16
N ASN A 203 -12.95 -6.44 14.14
CA ASN A 203 -12.18 -7.53 14.73
C ASN A 203 -11.19 -8.12 13.72
N GLN A 204 -9.91 -7.79 13.89
CA GLN A 204 -8.78 -8.24 13.07
C GLN A 204 -7.95 -9.31 13.79
N SER A 205 -8.61 -10.26 14.46
CA SER A 205 -7.99 -11.47 15.01
C SER A 205 -8.19 -12.69 14.12
N VAL A 206 -7.43 -13.76 14.38
CA VAL A 206 -7.62 -15.06 13.72
C VAL A 206 -9.03 -15.61 13.97
N HIS A 207 -9.56 -15.45 15.18
CA HIS A 207 -10.92 -15.84 15.52
C HIS A 207 -11.94 -15.11 14.63
N GLY A 208 -11.89 -13.77 14.57
CA GLY A 208 -12.79 -13.00 13.69
C GLY A 208 -12.63 -13.35 12.20
N ALA A 209 -11.43 -13.70 11.76
CA ALA A 209 -11.18 -14.13 10.38
C ALA A 209 -11.82 -15.49 10.06
N LEU A 210 -11.77 -16.46 10.99
CA LEU A 210 -12.41 -17.76 10.82
C LEU A 210 -13.94 -17.62 10.76
N LEU A 211 -14.51 -16.79 11.62
CA LEU A 211 -15.94 -16.50 11.61
C LEU A 211 -16.39 -15.86 10.28
N ARG A 212 -15.60 -14.91 9.73
CA ARG A 212 -15.86 -14.32 8.39
C ARG A 212 -15.77 -15.32 7.25
N LEU A 213 -15.09 -16.45 7.44
CA LEU A 213 -15.05 -17.55 6.46
C LEU A 213 -16.27 -18.49 6.60
N GLY A 214 -17.19 -18.19 7.52
CA GLY A 214 -18.40 -18.99 7.78
C GLY A 214 -18.16 -20.18 8.70
N LEU A 215 -17.00 -20.28 9.35
CA LEU A 215 -16.73 -21.31 10.35
C LEU A 215 -17.37 -20.89 11.68
N SER A 216 -18.04 -21.81 12.37
CA SER A 216 -18.59 -21.59 13.71
C SER A 216 -18.71 -22.92 14.48
N GLY A 217 -18.90 -22.83 15.80
CA GLY A 217 -19.06 -23.99 16.68
C GLY A 217 -17.73 -24.67 17.10
N PRO A 218 -17.78 -25.91 17.62
CA PRO A 218 -16.61 -26.54 18.25
C PRO A 218 -15.40 -26.72 17.33
N ALA A 219 -15.64 -26.99 16.05
CA ALA A 219 -14.58 -27.16 15.05
C ALA A 219 -13.82 -25.85 14.79
N GLU A 220 -14.54 -24.72 14.75
CA GLU A 220 -13.95 -23.39 14.65
C GLU A 220 -13.07 -23.12 15.87
N THR A 221 -13.58 -23.37 17.08
CA THR A 221 -12.84 -23.10 18.32
C THR A 221 -11.57 -23.96 18.43
N LEU A 222 -11.63 -25.24 18.03
CA LEU A 222 -10.46 -26.12 17.98
C LEU A 222 -9.43 -25.63 16.95
N LEU A 223 -9.88 -25.21 15.76
CA LEU A 223 -9.00 -24.67 14.73
C LEU A 223 -8.37 -23.35 15.18
N TYR A 224 -9.15 -22.45 15.78
CA TYR A 224 -8.67 -21.21 16.38
C TYR A 224 -7.62 -21.49 17.44
N ALA A 225 -7.88 -22.38 18.39
CA ALA A 225 -6.92 -22.74 19.45
C ALA A 225 -5.61 -23.31 18.87
N ALA A 226 -5.70 -24.19 17.86
CA ALA A 226 -4.54 -24.74 17.18
C ALA A 226 -3.71 -23.66 16.45
N LEU A 227 -4.38 -22.77 15.70
CA LEU A 227 -3.73 -21.67 15.00
C LEU A 227 -3.12 -20.66 15.98
N ALA A 228 -3.84 -20.29 17.04
CA ALA A 228 -3.36 -19.39 18.09
C ALA A 228 -2.11 -19.96 18.78
N ALA A 229 -2.09 -21.25 19.10
CA ALA A 229 -0.93 -21.94 19.65
C ALA A 229 0.26 -21.93 18.67
N ALA A 230 0.03 -22.24 17.40
CA ALA A 230 1.06 -22.23 16.37
C ALA A 230 1.66 -20.83 16.14
N ILE A 231 0.81 -19.80 16.05
CA ILE A 231 1.22 -18.39 15.89
C ILE A 231 1.98 -17.91 17.12
N THR A 232 1.50 -18.22 18.32
CA THR A 232 2.17 -17.87 19.57
C THR A 232 3.55 -18.51 19.66
N TRP A 233 3.65 -19.81 19.36
CA TRP A 233 4.91 -20.55 19.38
C TRP A 233 5.92 -19.98 18.38
N THR A 234 5.52 -19.84 17.12
CA THR A 234 6.39 -19.35 16.04
C THR A 234 6.79 -17.90 16.25
N GLY A 235 5.82 -17.03 16.54
CA GLY A 235 6.03 -15.60 16.76
C GLY A 235 6.90 -15.30 17.98
N LEU A 236 6.67 -15.93 19.14
CA LEU A 236 7.51 -15.73 20.32
C LEU A 236 8.92 -16.29 20.15
N ARG A 237 9.09 -17.42 19.43
CA ARG A 237 10.41 -17.96 19.10
C ARG A 237 11.18 -16.97 18.23
N ARG A 238 10.53 -16.36 17.24
CA ARG A 238 11.12 -15.33 16.37
C ARG A 238 11.42 -14.04 17.13
N ALA A 239 10.48 -13.53 17.93
CA ALA A 239 10.69 -12.36 18.78
C ALA A 239 11.89 -12.56 19.73
N THR A 240 11.99 -13.71 20.38
CA THR A 240 13.12 -14.05 21.26
C THR A 240 14.45 -14.04 20.48
N ARG A 241 14.47 -14.58 19.26
CA ARG A 241 15.66 -14.55 18.39
C ARG A 241 16.07 -13.11 18.07
N TYR A 242 15.12 -12.25 17.71
CA TYR A 242 15.40 -10.83 17.41
C TYR A 242 15.86 -10.06 18.64
N ALA A 243 15.30 -10.35 19.83
CA ALA A 243 15.74 -9.76 21.08
C ALA A 243 17.20 -10.12 21.39
N ARG A 244 17.58 -11.40 21.24
CA ARG A 244 18.96 -11.88 21.42
C ARG A 244 19.93 -11.33 20.39
N ASP A 245 19.45 -11.06 19.18
CA ASP A 245 20.21 -10.40 18.11
C ASP A 245 20.33 -8.87 18.34
N GLY A 246 19.79 -8.33 19.45
CA GLY A 246 19.86 -6.91 19.78
C GLY A 246 18.86 -6.03 19.03
N GLN A 247 17.86 -6.62 18.37
CA GLN A 247 16.75 -5.92 17.70
C GLN A 247 15.51 -5.89 18.60
N LEU A 248 15.63 -5.27 19.78
CA LEU A 248 14.60 -5.32 20.82
C LEU A 248 13.28 -4.67 20.38
N LEU A 249 13.32 -3.57 19.62
CA LEU A 249 12.10 -2.94 19.08
C LEU A 249 11.34 -3.87 18.13
N LEU A 250 12.05 -4.58 17.26
CA LEU A 250 11.45 -5.57 16.36
C LEU A 250 10.86 -6.74 17.16
N ALA A 251 11.56 -7.21 18.20
CA ALA A 251 11.04 -8.26 19.08
C ALA A 251 9.73 -7.84 19.76
N VAL A 252 9.68 -6.61 20.28
CA VAL A 252 8.47 -6.04 20.89
C VAL A 252 7.33 -5.93 19.87
N ALA A 253 7.62 -5.41 18.68
CA ALA A 253 6.63 -5.28 17.60
C ALA A 253 6.06 -6.64 17.17
N VAL A 254 6.92 -7.64 17.00
CA VAL A 254 6.52 -9.02 16.66
C VAL A 254 5.65 -9.63 17.76
N THR A 255 6.02 -9.49 19.04
CA THR A 255 5.20 -9.98 20.16
C THR A 255 3.85 -9.28 20.22
N GLY A 256 3.79 -7.97 19.97
CA GLY A 256 2.53 -7.22 19.89
C GLY A 256 1.64 -7.69 18.72
N CYS A 257 2.23 -7.98 17.56
CA CYS A 257 1.49 -8.54 16.42
C CYS A 257 0.90 -9.92 16.75
N VAL A 258 1.66 -10.77 17.45
CA VAL A 258 1.16 -12.07 17.96
C VAL A 258 0.00 -11.85 18.91
N ALA A 259 0.16 -10.96 19.91
CA ALA A 259 -0.85 -10.69 20.93
C ALA A 259 -2.20 -10.30 20.31
N VAL A 260 -2.21 -9.37 19.34
CA VAL A 260 -3.46 -8.97 18.69
C VAL A 260 -4.04 -10.08 17.81
N ALA A 261 -3.20 -10.79 17.06
CA ALA A 261 -3.66 -11.84 16.14
C ALA A 261 -4.31 -13.02 16.87
N VAL A 262 -3.78 -13.41 18.03
CA VAL A 262 -4.27 -14.56 18.82
C VAL A 262 -5.27 -14.19 19.90
N SER A 263 -5.66 -12.92 20.01
CA SER A 263 -6.74 -12.50 20.91
C SER A 263 -8.10 -12.92 20.33
N PRO A 264 -9.07 -13.38 21.13
CA PRO A 264 -10.43 -13.65 20.63
C PRO A 264 -11.06 -12.41 19.97
N ALA A 265 -10.80 -11.23 20.53
CA ALA A 265 -11.10 -9.92 19.96
C ALA A 265 -9.82 -9.11 19.75
N GLY A 266 -9.42 -8.91 18.50
CA GLY A 266 -8.25 -8.13 18.09
C GLY A 266 -8.68 -6.87 17.36
N TRP A 267 -9.11 -5.84 18.09
CA TRP A 267 -9.70 -4.65 17.49
C TRP A 267 -8.70 -3.86 16.62
N ARG A 268 -9.19 -3.21 15.55
CA ARG A 268 -8.38 -2.36 14.66
C ARG A 268 -7.51 -1.34 15.40
N HIS A 269 -8.04 -0.72 16.45
CA HIS A 269 -7.33 0.28 17.25
C HIS A 269 -6.16 -0.30 18.08
N GLN A 270 -6.04 -1.63 18.22
CA GLN A 270 -4.95 -2.30 18.94
C GLN A 270 -3.76 -2.67 18.04
N LEU A 271 -3.85 -2.48 16.72
CA LEU A 271 -2.87 -2.95 15.73
C LEU A 271 -1.65 -2.01 15.56
N LEU A 272 -1.42 -1.08 16.47
CA LEU A 272 -0.30 -0.14 16.43
C LEU A 272 1.07 -0.84 16.36
N TRP A 273 1.14 -2.06 16.90
CA TRP A 273 2.31 -2.95 16.83
C TRP A 273 2.79 -3.25 15.41
N VAL A 274 1.88 -3.32 14.44
CA VAL A 274 2.24 -3.61 13.04
C VAL A 274 3.08 -2.49 12.47
N LEU A 275 2.77 -1.23 12.80
CA LEU A 275 3.56 -0.08 12.36
C LEU A 275 4.95 -0.07 13.01
N LEU A 276 5.09 -0.54 14.25
CA LEU A 276 6.41 -0.69 14.90
C LEU A 276 7.27 -1.78 14.22
N ALA A 277 6.66 -2.76 13.54
CA ALA A 277 7.39 -3.81 12.83
C ALA A 277 8.15 -3.28 11.59
N VAL A 278 7.93 -2.02 11.19
CA VAL A 278 8.73 -1.31 10.17
C VAL A 278 10.21 -1.21 10.57
N ALA A 279 10.54 -1.31 11.86
CA ALA A 279 11.92 -1.34 12.35
C ALA A 279 12.75 -2.52 11.80
N GLY A 280 12.09 -3.60 11.35
CA GLY A 280 12.76 -4.77 10.80
C GLY A 280 13.24 -4.57 9.35
N LYS A 281 14.52 -4.86 9.10
CA LYS A 281 15.09 -4.83 7.74
C LYS A 281 14.75 -6.10 6.97
N VAL A 282 14.25 -5.96 5.75
CA VAL A 282 13.87 -7.08 4.86
C VAL A 282 14.62 -6.97 3.53
N GLY A 283 14.97 -8.12 2.94
CA GLY A 283 15.54 -8.20 1.60
C GLY A 283 17.04 -7.88 1.52
N LYS A 284 17.77 -8.60 0.67
CA LYS A 284 19.24 -8.41 0.52
C LYS A 284 19.60 -7.19 -0.32
N ARG A 285 18.75 -6.82 -1.29
CA ARG A 285 18.98 -5.71 -2.22
C ARG A 285 18.50 -4.38 -1.64
N ALA A 286 19.17 -3.29 -1.98
CA ALA A 286 18.77 -1.95 -1.56
C ALA A 286 17.35 -1.60 -2.02
N ALA A 287 16.98 -2.00 -3.24
CA ALA A 287 15.65 -1.79 -3.81
C ALA A 287 14.51 -2.54 -3.08
N ASP A 288 14.82 -3.62 -2.35
CA ASP A 288 13.81 -4.41 -1.64
C ASP A 288 13.59 -3.89 -0.20
N ARG A 289 14.44 -3.00 0.31
CA ARG A 289 14.41 -2.53 1.71
C ARG A 289 13.15 -1.76 2.06
N SER A 290 12.56 -1.07 1.10
CA SER A 290 11.33 -0.29 1.30
C SER A 290 10.06 -1.12 1.18
N VAL A 291 10.14 -2.36 0.69
CA VAL A 291 8.94 -3.19 0.40
C VAL A 291 8.09 -3.38 1.65
N TRP A 292 8.71 -3.85 2.74
CA TRP A 292 8.02 -4.09 3.99
C TRP A 292 7.49 -2.80 4.64
N PRO A 293 8.31 -1.74 4.84
CA PRO A 293 7.83 -0.46 5.32
C PRO A 293 6.65 0.11 4.53
N VAL A 294 6.73 0.10 3.20
CA VAL A 294 5.67 0.63 2.33
C VAL A 294 4.40 -0.21 2.45
N ALA A 295 4.50 -1.54 2.43
CA ALA A 295 3.34 -2.41 2.58
C ALA A 295 2.63 -2.19 3.92
N VAL A 296 3.39 -2.10 5.02
CA VAL A 296 2.84 -1.80 6.36
C VAL A 296 2.21 -0.42 6.42
N VAL A 297 2.88 0.62 5.93
CA VAL A 297 2.34 1.99 5.94
C VAL A 297 1.04 2.06 5.14
N LEU A 298 1.00 1.49 3.93
CA LEU A 298 -0.21 1.49 3.12
C LEU A 298 -1.34 0.70 3.80
N ALA A 299 -1.06 -0.48 4.35
CA ALA A 299 -2.03 -1.27 5.09
C ALA A 299 -2.58 -0.51 6.31
N MET A 300 -1.73 0.19 7.05
CA MET A 300 -2.11 0.90 8.27
C MET A 300 -2.80 2.24 8.02
N THR A 301 -2.65 2.85 6.84
CA THR A 301 -3.13 4.23 6.58
C THR A 301 -4.28 4.29 5.58
N LEU A 302 -4.34 3.37 4.61
CA LEU A 302 -5.35 3.37 3.57
C LEU A 302 -6.47 2.37 3.88
N PRO A 303 -7.74 2.70 3.54
CA PRO A 303 -8.83 1.73 3.59
C PRO A 303 -8.52 0.49 2.74
N SER A 304 -8.97 -0.69 3.18
CA SER A 304 -8.75 -1.95 2.44
C SER A 304 -9.31 -1.92 1.02
N ALA A 305 -10.40 -1.17 0.79
CA ALA A 305 -10.99 -0.94 -0.53
C ALA A 305 -10.09 -0.15 -1.50
N VAL A 306 -9.08 0.57 -1.00
CA VAL A 306 -8.04 1.21 -1.83
C VAL A 306 -6.97 0.19 -2.22
N LEU A 307 -6.65 -0.75 -1.32
CA LEU A 307 -5.59 -1.75 -1.49
C LEU A 307 -6.02 -2.99 -2.27
N PHE A 308 -7.30 -3.31 -2.32
CA PHE A 308 -7.83 -4.48 -3.04
C PHE A 308 -9.09 -4.12 -3.81
N PRO A 309 -9.30 -4.66 -5.03
CA PRO A 309 -10.53 -4.40 -5.77
C PRO A 309 -11.72 -5.06 -5.08
N ASN A 310 -12.92 -4.54 -5.34
CA ASN A 310 -14.16 -5.06 -4.75
C ASN A 310 -14.64 -6.34 -5.47
N LEU A 311 -13.87 -7.42 -5.33
CA LEU A 311 -14.18 -8.73 -5.88
C LEU A 311 -14.47 -9.69 -4.73
N ALA A 312 -15.57 -10.44 -4.80
CA ALA A 312 -15.94 -11.42 -3.76
C ALA A 312 -14.82 -12.41 -3.45
N ALA A 313 -14.11 -12.88 -4.49
CA ALA A 313 -12.96 -13.77 -4.36
C ALA A 313 -11.78 -13.19 -3.56
N LEU A 314 -11.69 -11.85 -3.45
CA LEU A 314 -10.64 -11.16 -2.69
C LEU A 314 -11.13 -10.64 -1.34
N ALA A 315 -12.42 -10.79 -1.01
CA ALA A 315 -12.97 -10.35 0.27
C ALA A 315 -12.18 -10.91 1.48
N PRO A 316 -11.81 -12.21 1.54
CA PRO A 316 -11.03 -12.74 2.66
C PRO A 316 -9.69 -12.05 2.86
N VAL A 317 -9.03 -11.60 1.79
CA VAL A 317 -7.75 -10.89 1.86
C VAL A 317 -7.95 -9.42 2.20
N ARG A 318 -8.90 -8.77 1.53
CA ARG A 318 -9.23 -7.36 1.72
C ARG A 318 -9.67 -7.07 3.16
N ASP A 319 -10.57 -7.90 3.68
CA ASP A 319 -11.25 -7.66 4.96
C ASP A 319 -10.35 -8.01 6.16
N ASN A 320 -9.26 -8.75 5.91
CA ASN A 320 -8.26 -9.15 6.90
C ASN A 320 -6.89 -8.50 6.67
N VAL A 321 -6.76 -7.43 5.89
CA VAL A 321 -5.44 -6.88 5.50
C VAL A 321 -4.55 -6.53 6.70
N LEU A 322 -5.14 -6.01 7.79
CA LEU A 322 -4.38 -5.61 8.99
C LEU A 322 -3.93 -6.85 9.78
N LEU A 323 -4.81 -7.85 9.92
CA LEU A 323 -4.46 -9.15 10.48
C LEU A 323 -3.37 -9.83 9.65
N LEU A 324 -3.49 -9.85 8.32
CA LEU A 324 -2.49 -10.44 7.43
C LEU A 324 -1.14 -9.74 7.55
N ALA A 325 -1.10 -8.42 7.72
CA ALA A 325 0.13 -7.69 7.99
C ALA A 325 0.74 -8.07 9.36
N ALA A 326 -0.09 -8.23 10.41
CA ALA A 326 0.34 -8.70 11.72
C ALA A 326 0.90 -10.13 11.67
N LEU A 327 0.20 -11.06 11.00
CA LEU A 327 0.64 -12.45 10.78
C LEU A 327 1.90 -12.51 9.93
N ALA A 328 2.01 -11.66 8.90
CA ALA A 328 3.22 -11.58 8.09
C ALA A 328 4.42 -11.15 8.94
N ALA A 329 4.29 -10.11 9.76
CA ALA A 329 5.33 -9.69 10.70
C ALA A 329 5.68 -10.83 11.68
N ALA A 330 4.66 -11.43 12.29
CA ALA A 330 4.80 -12.44 13.33
C ALA A 330 5.42 -13.75 12.82
N CYS A 331 5.01 -14.24 11.65
CA CYS A 331 5.28 -15.61 11.22
C CYS A 331 6.05 -15.73 9.89
N ALA A 332 5.90 -14.80 8.94
CA ALA A 332 6.34 -15.02 7.56
C ALA A 332 7.54 -14.18 7.10
N VAL A 333 7.59 -12.88 7.46
CA VAL A 333 8.53 -11.93 6.88
C VAL A 333 9.96 -12.22 7.34
N PRO A 334 10.91 -12.52 6.45
CA PRO A 334 12.26 -12.91 6.84
C PRO A 334 13.12 -11.68 7.21
N PHE A 335 12.90 -11.12 8.40
CA PHE A 335 13.73 -10.01 8.89
C PHE A 335 15.19 -10.47 9.02
N LEU A 336 16.10 -9.64 8.51
CA LEU A 336 17.52 -9.91 8.51
C LEU A 336 18.07 -9.87 9.95
N PRO A 337 18.91 -10.85 10.35
CA PRO A 337 19.68 -10.72 11.57
C PRO A 337 20.78 -9.67 11.41
N ARG A 338 21.25 -9.07 12.50
CA ARG A 338 22.36 -8.10 12.52
C ARG A 338 23.69 -8.72 12.10
N SER A 339 23.84 -10.04 12.29
CA SER A 339 24.99 -10.82 11.81
C SER A 339 25.01 -11.02 10.30
N SER A 340 23.93 -10.70 9.58
CA SER A 340 23.91 -10.79 8.12
C SER A 340 24.88 -9.78 7.50
N PRO A 341 25.71 -10.17 6.51
CA PRO A 341 26.57 -9.22 5.80
C PRO A 341 25.74 -8.10 5.13
N TYR A 342 24.51 -8.41 4.74
CA TYR A 342 23.61 -7.46 4.13
C TYR A 342 22.95 -6.49 5.13
N TRP A 343 23.12 -6.64 6.45
CA TRP A 343 22.45 -5.78 7.44
C TRP A 343 22.84 -4.30 7.26
N ARG A 344 24.15 -4.05 7.09
CA ARG A 344 24.73 -2.72 6.89
C ARG A 344 24.85 -2.36 5.42
N GLU A 345 25.33 -3.31 4.62
CA GLU A 345 25.65 -3.10 3.21
C GLU A 345 24.70 -3.93 2.33
N PRO A 346 23.51 -3.41 1.98
CA PRO A 346 22.64 -4.08 1.03
C PRO A 346 23.31 -4.14 -0.34
N VAL A 347 22.94 -5.14 -1.15
CA VAL A 347 23.39 -5.20 -2.55
C VAL A 347 22.93 -3.92 -3.25
N PRO A 348 23.86 -3.09 -3.77
CA PRO A 348 23.52 -1.79 -4.31
C PRO A 348 22.68 -1.93 -5.58
N THR A 349 21.80 -0.94 -5.79
CA THR A 349 20.98 -0.88 -6.98
C THR A 349 21.86 -0.53 -8.18
N ALA A 350 21.84 -1.35 -9.23
CA ALA A 350 22.55 -1.05 -10.47
C ALA A 350 21.84 0.09 -11.22
N TYR A 351 22.58 1.15 -11.54
CA TYR A 351 22.10 2.30 -12.30
C TYR A 351 22.81 2.37 -13.65
N GLY A 352 22.05 2.61 -14.72
CA GLY A 352 22.61 2.87 -16.05
C GLY A 352 22.84 4.36 -16.27
N ARG A 353 23.90 4.71 -16.99
CA ARG A 353 24.14 6.08 -17.43
C ARG A 353 23.40 6.33 -18.75
N PRO A 354 22.71 7.47 -18.93
CA PRO A 354 22.09 7.78 -20.22
C PRO A 354 23.16 7.89 -21.30
N ALA A 355 22.98 7.19 -22.43
CA ALA A 355 23.88 7.33 -23.57
C ALA A 355 23.73 8.72 -24.20
N GLY A 356 24.79 9.23 -24.84
CA GLY A 356 24.75 10.46 -25.61
C GLY A 356 23.59 10.48 -26.61
N SER A 357 22.88 11.59 -26.68
CA SER A 357 21.67 11.76 -27.51
C SER A 357 21.89 12.76 -28.62
N ARG A 358 21.27 12.50 -29.77
CA ARG A 358 21.16 13.46 -30.88
C ARG A 358 20.45 14.77 -30.47
N TRP A 359 19.72 14.75 -29.35
CA TRP A 359 19.03 15.90 -28.74
C TRP A 359 19.81 16.44 -27.52
N ALA A 360 21.13 16.59 -27.63
CA ALA A 360 21.97 17.08 -26.53
C ALA A 360 21.61 18.49 -26.01
N ARG A 361 20.79 19.25 -26.76
CA ARG A 361 20.34 20.60 -26.42
C ARG A 361 19.11 20.66 -25.49
N VAL A 362 18.40 19.55 -25.28
CA VAL A 362 17.28 19.54 -24.32
C VAL A 362 17.87 19.49 -22.92
N PRO A 363 17.55 20.45 -22.02
CA PRO A 363 18.10 20.46 -20.67
C PRO A 363 17.61 19.21 -19.94
N LEU A 364 18.53 18.26 -19.74
CA LEU A 364 18.26 17.12 -18.88
C LEU A 364 18.26 17.63 -17.44
N MET A 365 17.16 17.39 -16.74
CA MET A 365 17.12 17.50 -15.29
C MET A 365 17.12 16.07 -14.75
N PRO A 366 18.29 15.40 -14.64
CA PRO A 366 18.39 13.97 -14.34
C PRO A 366 18.10 13.71 -12.85
N PHE A 367 16.92 14.10 -12.40
CA PHE A 367 16.41 13.83 -11.06
C PHE A 367 16.18 12.32 -10.88
N TRP A 368 15.84 11.60 -11.97
CA TRP A 368 15.56 10.16 -11.94
C TRP A 368 16.70 9.32 -12.50
N ARG A 369 17.45 8.68 -11.60
CA ARG A 369 18.46 7.69 -11.99
C ARG A 369 17.81 6.43 -12.56
N ARG A 370 18.35 5.90 -13.67
CA ARG A 370 17.80 4.74 -14.39
C ARG A 370 18.23 3.43 -13.75
N VAL A 371 17.34 2.83 -12.97
CA VAL A 371 17.55 1.52 -12.34
C VAL A 371 17.46 0.40 -13.38
N LEU A 372 18.50 -0.44 -13.45
CA LEU A 372 18.58 -1.57 -14.38
C LEU A 372 17.94 -2.85 -13.83
N SER A 373 17.87 -2.98 -12.51
CA SER A 373 17.34 -4.17 -11.85
C SER A 373 15.81 -4.24 -11.92
N ARG A 374 15.29 -5.47 -11.89
CA ARG A 374 13.86 -5.74 -11.73
C ARG A 374 13.31 -5.00 -10.50
N PRO A 375 12.22 -4.21 -10.64
CA PRO A 375 11.52 -3.68 -9.48
C PRO A 375 10.91 -4.81 -8.66
N ASN A 376 10.64 -4.55 -7.39
CA ASN A 376 9.95 -5.52 -6.55
C ASN A 376 8.48 -5.62 -6.98
N LEU A 377 8.00 -6.84 -7.24
CA LEU A 377 6.65 -7.07 -7.76
C LEU A 377 5.57 -6.49 -6.83
N LEU A 378 5.71 -6.66 -5.52
CA LEU A 378 4.71 -6.19 -4.57
C LEU A 378 4.60 -4.65 -4.60
N LEU A 379 5.73 -3.95 -4.70
CA LEU A 379 5.72 -2.49 -4.83
C LEU A 379 5.08 -2.01 -6.14
N GLU A 380 5.31 -2.71 -7.24
CA GLU A 380 4.67 -2.38 -8.53
C GLU A 380 3.16 -2.65 -8.49
N LEU A 381 2.73 -3.77 -7.90
CA LEU A 381 1.31 -4.08 -7.73
C LEU A 381 0.61 -3.05 -6.81
N LEU A 382 1.25 -2.67 -5.70
CA LEU A 382 0.73 -1.63 -4.81
C LEU A 382 0.68 -0.27 -5.50
N LEU A 383 1.71 0.09 -6.26
CA LEU A 383 1.75 1.33 -7.04
C LEU A 383 0.60 1.38 -8.06
N ILE A 384 0.40 0.31 -8.83
CA ILE A 384 -0.69 0.20 -9.81
C ILE A 384 -2.03 0.28 -9.10
N ARG A 385 -2.22 -0.45 -8.00
CA ARG A 385 -3.51 -0.56 -7.32
C ARG A 385 -3.93 0.73 -6.61
N VAL A 386 -3.02 1.33 -5.84
CA VAL A 386 -3.23 2.61 -5.16
C VAL A 386 -3.36 3.73 -6.20
N GLY A 387 -2.50 3.73 -7.22
CA GLY A 387 -2.56 4.69 -8.33
C GLY A 387 -3.88 4.62 -9.10
N TYR A 388 -4.35 3.42 -9.43
CA TYR A 388 -5.66 3.20 -10.06
C TYR A 388 -6.79 3.69 -9.15
N SER A 389 -6.75 3.36 -7.86
CA SER A 389 -7.77 3.85 -6.92
C SER A 389 -7.79 5.37 -6.87
N LEU A 390 -6.65 6.02 -6.72
CA LEU A 390 -6.55 7.49 -6.70
C LEU A 390 -7.05 8.09 -8.02
N TYR A 391 -6.64 7.54 -9.16
CA TYR A 391 -7.11 7.94 -10.49
C TYR A 391 -8.63 7.84 -10.61
N SER A 392 -9.22 6.70 -10.21
CA SER A 392 -10.68 6.51 -10.26
C SER A 392 -11.41 7.54 -9.40
N HIS A 393 -10.93 7.83 -8.19
CA HIS A 393 -11.54 8.84 -7.32
C HIS A 393 -11.44 10.25 -7.91
N ILE A 394 -10.27 10.65 -8.42
CA ILE A 394 -10.10 11.98 -9.00
C ILE A 394 -10.91 12.12 -10.30
N ARG A 395 -10.96 11.07 -11.12
CA ARG A 395 -11.77 11.07 -12.36
C ARG A 395 -13.27 11.17 -12.05
N ALA A 396 -13.75 10.44 -11.05
CA ALA A 396 -15.15 10.51 -10.63
C ALA A 396 -15.53 11.88 -10.04
N ALA A 397 -14.56 12.61 -9.49
CA ALA A 397 -14.77 13.96 -8.97
C ALA A 397 -14.69 15.08 -10.02
N ALA A 398 -14.32 14.77 -11.27
CA ALA A 398 -14.25 15.76 -12.35
C ALA A 398 -15.62 16.36 -12.66
N PRO A 399 -15.71 17.61 -13.18
CA PRO A 399 -16.98 18.28 -13.44
C PRO A 399 -17.89 17.44 -14.33
N THR A 400 -19.17 17.35 -13.97
CA THR A 400 -20.20 16.61 -14.71
C THR A 400 -21.28 17.52 -15.29
N SER A 401 -20.98 18.81 -15.46
CA SER A 401 -21.91 19.76 -16.08
C SER A 401 -22.17 19.33 -17.53
N ARG A 402 -23.39 18.85 -17.76
CA ARG A 402 -23.83 18.38 -19.08
C ARG A 402 -23.75 19.49 -20.13
N SER A 403 -24.29 20.67 -19.82
CA SER A 403 -24.32 21.80 -20.76
C SER A 403 -22.91 22.21 -21.19
N LEU A 404 -21.97 22.35 -20.24
CA LEU A 404 -20.58 22.67 -20.56
C LEU A 404 -19.93 21.60 -21.44
N ALA A 405 -20.21 20.32 -21.17
CA ALA A 405 -19.65 19.22 -21.94
C ALA A 405 -20.21 19.13 -23.37
N GLU A 406 -21.50 19.42 -23.55
CA GLU A 406 -22.17 19.49 -24.86
C GLU A 406 -21.68 20.72 -25.65
N ASP A 407 -21.49 21.88 -25.01
CA ASP A 407 -20.94 23.09 -25.64
C ASP A 407 -19.51 22.85 -26.15
N ASN A 408 -18.67 22.21 -25.34
CA ASN A 408 -17.32 21.81 -25.74
C ASN A 408 -17.34 20.78 -26.88
N ALA A 409 -18.36 19.90 -26.93
CA ALA A 409 -18.53 18.93 -28.02
C ALA A 409 -18.96 19.61 -29.31
N ALA A 410 -19.85 20.60 -29.24
CA ALA A 410 -20.21 21.42 -30.39
C ALA A 410 -19.00 22.18 -30.97
N GLN A 411 -18.09 22.66 -30.11
CA GLN A 411 -16.83 23.27 -30.54
C GLN A 411 -15.93 22.26 -31.27
N ILE A 412 -15.69 21.08 -30.69
CA ILE A 412 -14.88 20.03 -31.31
C ILE A 412 -15.46 19.60 -32.65
N HIS A 413 -16.75 19.31 -32.71
CA HIS A 413 -17.44 18.95 -33.94
C HIS A 413 -17.38 20.07 -35.00
N GLY A 414 -17.46 21.34 -34.58
CA GLY A 414 -17.27 22.49 -35.46
C GLY A 414 -15.87 22.55 -36.07
N ILE A 415 -14.83 22.26 -35.28
CA ILE A 415 -13.44 22.20 -35.75
C ILE A 415 -13.25 21.04 -36.72
N GLU A 416 -13.79 19.86 -36.42
CA GLU A 416 -13.68 18.68 -37.29
C GLU A 416 -14.35 18.92 -38.65
N ARG A 417 -15.53 19.54 -38.67
CA ARG A 417 -16.19 19.97 -39.91
C ARG A 417 -15.37 20.98 -40.70
N ALA A 418 -14.77 21.96 -40.02
CA ALA A 418 -13.91 22.95 -40.68
C ALA A 418 -12.65 22.32 -41.29
N LEU A 419 -12.14 21.24 -40.70
CA LEU A 419 -11.00 20.47 -41.19
C LEU A 419 -11.39 19.37 -42.20
N GLY A 420 -12.68 19.09 -42.38
CA GLY A 420 -13.18 18.03 -43.25
C GLY A 420 -12.85 16.61 -42.75
N ILE A 421 -12.77 16.44 -41.43
CA ILE A 421 -12.45 15.15 -40.77
C ILE A 421 -13.62 14.59 -39.95
N ASP A 422 -14.82 15.14 -40.12
CA ASP A 422 -16.08 14.78 -39.45
C ASP A 422 -16.66 13.44 -39.94
N ILE A 423 -15.84 12.40 -39.96
CA ILE A 423 -16.17 11.07 -40.47
C ILE A 423 -16.98 10.22 -39.49
N GLU A 424 -17.14 10.67 -38.24
CA GLU A 424 -17.64 9.85 -37.14
C GLU A 424 -19.04 9.29 -37.43
N HIS A 425 -19.92 10.14 -37.94
CA HIS A 425 -21.30 9.75 -38.22
C HIS A 425 -21.36 8.69 -39.31
N ALA A 426 -20.60 8.88 -40.40
CA ALA A 426 -20.54 7.92 -41.51
C ALA A 426 -19.98 6.56 -41.05
N VAL A 427 -18.92 6.56 -40.25
CA VAL A 427 -18.29 5.34 -39.74
C VAL A 427 -19.20 4.61 -38.74
N ASN A 428 -19.84 5.33 -37.82
CA ASN A 428 -20.78 4.75 -36.86
C ASN A 428 -21.95 4.05 -37.58
N HIS A 429 -22.64 4.74 -38.50
CA HIS A 429 -23.76 4.14 -39.25
C HIS A 429 -23.34 3.03 -40.22
N ALA A 430 -22.10 3.05 -40.73
CA ALA A 430 -21.57 1.92 -41.49
C ALA A 430 -21.40 0.66 -40.63
N VAL A 431 -21.08 0.81 -39.35
CA VAL A 431 -20.86 -0.32 -38.43
C VAL A 431 -22.18 -0.83 -37.82
N VAL A 432 -23.07 0.08 -37.41
CA VAL A 432 -24.38 -0.25 -36.78
C VAL A 432 -25.21 -1.22 -37.62
N ASN A 433 -25.15 -1.11 -38.94
CA ASN A 433 -25.92 -1.97 -39.85
C ASN A 433 -25.28 -3.34 -40.10
N ARG A 434 -24.18 -3.69 -39.42
CA ARG A 434 -23.38 -4.90 -39.67
C ARG A 434 -23.03 -5.61 -38.35
N PRO A 435 -23.85 -6.58 -37.89
CA PRO A 435 -23.74 -7.16 -36.55
C PRO A 435 -22.36 -7.73 -36.19
N TRP A 436 -21.67 -8.36 -37.14
CA TRP A 436 -20.33 -8.92 -36.90
C TRP A 436 -19.27 -7.83 -36.69
N LEU A 437 -19.39 -6.70 -37.41
CA LEU A 437 -18.45 -5.59 -37.35
C LEU A 437 -18.68 -4.77 -36.09
N GLU A 438 -19.95 -4.57 -35.73
CA GLU A 438 -20.36 -4.01 -34.45
C GLU A 438 -19.82 -4.83 -33.28
N ALA A 439 -20.07 -6.15 -33.28
CA ALA A 439 -19.57 -7.04 -32.24
C ALA A 439 -18.04 -7.01 -32.11
N PHE A 440 -17.33 -6.97 -33.25
CA PHE A 440 -15.87 -6.84 -33.27
C PHE A 440 -15.40 -5.52 -32.62
N PHE A 441 -15.94 -4.37 -33.04
CA PHE A 441 -15.52 -3.09 -32.49
C PHE A 441 -15.93 -2.90 -31.03
N ASN A 442 -17.11 -3.40 -30.62
CA ASN A 442 -17.54 -3.41 -29.23
C ASN A 442 -16.59 -4.24 -28.35
N PHE A 443 -16.24 -5.46 -28.79
CA PHE A 443 -15.30 -6.32 -28.08
C PHE A 443 -13.89 -5.69 -28.02
N TYR A 444 -13.44 -5.12 -29.13
CA TYR A 444 -12.14 -4.48 -29.22
C TYR A 444 -12.05 -3.27 -28.28
N TYR A 445 -13.06 -2.40 -28.34
CA TYR A 445 -13.18 -1.20 -27.52
C TYR A 445 -13.16 -1.55 -26.03
N THR A 446 -13.95 -2.53 -25.60
CA THR A 446 -14.08 -2.90 -24.18
C THR A 446 -12.89 -3.68 -23.61
N SER A 447 -12.16 -4.44 -24.42
CA SER A 447 -11.19 -5.43 -23.92
C SER A 447 -9.72 -5.08 -24.16
N PHE A 448 -9.36 -4.69 -25.39
CA PHE A 448 -7.94 -4.67 -25.82
C PHE A 448 -7.13 -3.58 -25.13
N HIS A 449 -7.76 -2.47 -24.78
CA HIS A 449 -7.08 -1.37 -24.09
C HIS A 449 -6.62 -1.75 -22.67
N PHE A 450 -7.14 -2.82 -22.05
CA PHE A 450 -6.61 -3.35 -20.79
C PHE A 450 -5.63 -4.50 -21.02
N VAL A 451 -6.01 -5.47 -21.86
CA VAL A 451 -5.24 -6.71 -22.04
C VAL A 451 -3.87 -6.43 -22.65
N VAL A 452 -3.78 -5.58 -23.68
CA VAL A 452 -2.54 -5.37 -24.41
C VAL A 452 -1.48 -4.63 -23.58
N PRO A 453 -1.78 -3.48 -22.90
CA PRO A 453 -0.79 -2.83 -22.07
C PRO A 453 -0.30 -3.69 -20.91
N LEU A 454 -1.19 -4.40 -20.23
CA LEU A 454 -0.82 -5.32 -19.14
C LEU A 454 0.08 -6.45 -19.64
N THR A 455 -0.22 -7.01 -20.81
CA THR A 455 0.63 -8.05 -21.44
C THR A 455 2.03 -7.51 -21.75
N ILE A 456 2.12 -6.32 -22.35
CA ILE A 456 3.42 -5.67 -22.65
C ILE A 456 4.20 -5.43 -21.36
N LEU A 457 3.56 -4.86 -20.33
CA LEU A 457 4.18 -4.60 -19.04
C LEU A 457 4.68 -5.89 -18.38
N ALA A 458 3.90 -6.97 -18.40
CA ALA A 458 4.31 -8.28 -17.86
C ALA A 458 5.52 -8.86 -18.60
N VAL A 459 5.50 -8.83 -19.94
CA VAL A 459 6.64 -9.29 -20.77
C VAL A 459 7.89 -8.47 -20.50
N LEU A 460 7.77 -7.14 -20.42
CA LEU A 460 8.90 -6.26 -20.12
C LEU A 460 9.41 -6.44 -18.69
N TYR A 461 8.54 -6.61 -17.71
CA TYR A 461 8.92 -6.85 -16.32
C TYR A 461 9.83 -8.08 -16.21
N TRP A 462 9.49 -9.16 -16.93
CA TRP A 462 10.27 -10.40 -16.90
C TRP A 462 11.52 -10.32 -17.79
N ARG A 463 11.39 -9.86 -19.03
CA ARG A 463 12.46 -9.97 -20.04
C ARG A 463 13.35 -8.74 -20.16
N ARG A 464 12.84 -7.53 -19.89
CA ARG A 464 13.56 -6.26 -20.10
C ARG A 464 13.28 -5.23 -18.99
N PRO A 465 13.83 -5.42 -17.77
CA PRO A 465 13.44 -4.63 -16.60
C PRO A 465 13.78 -3.13 -16.69
N GLY A 466 14.85 -2.78 -17.40
CA GLY A 466 15.20 -1.38 -17.70
C GLY A 466 14.17 -0.70 -18.62
N ASP A 467 13.71 -1.42 -19.66
CA ASP A 467 12.67 -0.93 -20.57
C ASP A 467 11.28 -0.93 -19.91
N TYR A 468 11.01 -1.86 -18.97
CA TYR A 468 9.77 -1.87 -18.19
C TYR A 468 9.56 -0.56 -17.45
N ARG A 469 10.57 -0.06 -16.73
CA ARG A 469 10.47 1.20 -15.97
C ARG A 469 10.24 2.41 -16.88
N TRP A 470 10.89 2.43 -18.04
CA TRP A 470 10.68 3.45 -19.07
C TRP A 470 9.24 3.45 -19.57
N ALA A 471 8.78 2.28 -20.02
CA ALA A 471 7.45 2.11 -20.57
C ALA A 471 6.39 2.44 -19.51
N ARG A 472 6.49 1.86 -18.30
CA ARG A 472 5.56 2.11 -17.18
C ARG A 472 5.49 3.59 -16.78
N ALA A 473 6.63 4.27 -16.67
CA ALA A 473 6.64 5.69 -16.27
C ALA A 473 5.96 6.58 -17.31
N SER A 474 6.21 6.33 -18.60
CA SER A 474 5.56 7.09 -19.69
C SER A 474 4.04 6.90 -19.71
N LEU A 475 3.57 5.66 -19.51
CA LEU A 475 2.13 5.35 -19.41
C LEU A 475 1.49 6.05 -18.21
N GLY A 476 2.17 6.01 -17.05
CA GLY A 476 1.70 6.66 -15.82
C GLY A 476 1.59 8.18 -15.98
N LEU A 477 2.62 8.82 -16.55
CA LEU A 477 2.61 10.27 -16.80
C LEU A 477 1.55 10.67 -17.84
N ALA A 478 1.40 9.91 -18.93
CA ALA A 478 0.35 10.15 -19.92
C ALA A 478 -1.05 10.05 -19.28
N THR A 479 -1.26 9.10 -18.37
CA THR A 479 -2.54 8.94 -17.66
C THR A 479 -2.82 10.10 -16.69
N VAL A 480 -1.79 10.62 -16.01
CA VAL A 480 -1.93 11.82 -15.15
C VAL A 480 -2.23 13.07 -15.99
N LEU A 481 -1.59 13.23 -17.14
CA LEU A 481 -1.87 14.34 -18.06
C LEU A 481 -3.29 14.26 -18.63
N ALA A 482 -3.76 13.06 -18.97
CA ALA A 482 -5.13 12.85 -19.41
C ALA A 482 -6.16 13.21 -18.32
N LEU A 483 -5.85 12.88 -17.06
CA LEU A 483 -6.69 13.25 -15.92
C LEU A 483 -6.82 14.78 -15.80
N ALA A 484 -5.74 15.53 -16.01
CA ALA A 484 -5.82 16.99 -16.07
C ALA A 484 -6.71 17.47 -17.22
N GLY A 485 -6.63 16.83 -18.39
CA GLY A 485 -7.51 17.09 -19.53
C GLY A 485 -9.00 16.92 -19.18
N PHE A 486 -9.37 15.83 -18.53
CA PHE A 486 -10.76 15.57 -18.11
C PHE A 486 -11.34 16.63 -17.16
N TRP A 487 -10.48 17.27 -16.37
CA TRP A 487 -10.89 18.33 -15.44
C TRP A 487 -10.98 19.70 -16.12
N LEU A 488 -10.03 19.99 -17.01
CA LEU A 488 -9.92 21.29 -17.67
C LEU A 488 -10.87 21.42 -18.87
N TYR A 489 -11.21 20.31 -19.52
CA TYR A 489 -12.06 20.29 -20.70
C TYR A 489 -13.04 19.10 -20.67
N PRO A 490 -14.09 19.16 -19.82
CA PRO A 490 -15.17 18.18 -19.87
C PRO A 490 -15.79 18.18 -21.27
N LEU A 491 -15.94 17.00 -21.88
CA LEU A 491 -16.37 16.86 -23.26
C LEU A 491 -17.37 15.73 -23.41
N ALA A 492 -18.53 16.04 -23.98
CA ALA A 492 -19.54 15.04 -24.32
C ALA A 492 -19.07 14.24 -25.55
N PRO A 493 -19.08 12.90 -25.48
CA PRO A 493 -18.81 12.04 -26.64
C PRO A 493 -19.98 12.07 -27.64
N PRO A 494 -19.76 11.66 -28.92
CA PRO A 494 -20.80 11.71 -29.96
C PRO A 494 -22.13 11.05 -29.57
N ARG A 495 -22.07 9.89 -28.89
CA ARG A 495 -23.26 9.16 -28.41
C ARG A 495 -24.13 9.92 -27.39
N LEU A 496 -23.60 10.95 -26.75
CA LEU A 496 -24.34 11.80 -25.81
C LEU A 496 -24.79 13.13 -26.47
N MET A 497 -24.69 13.25 -27.80
CA MET A 497 -25.17 14.39 -28.58
C MET A 497 -26.45 14.01 -29.35
N PRO A 498 -27.64 14.06 -28.71
CA PRO A 498 -28.88 13.52 -29.28
C PRO A 498 -29.29 14.20 -30.59
N ALA A 499 -28.94 15.47 -30.79
CA ALA A 499 -29.25 16.21 -32.01
C ALA A 499 -28.45 15.74 -33.25
N LEU A 500 -27.40 14.93 -33.06
CA LEU A 500 -26.48 14.53 -34.13
C LEU A 500 -26.71 13.10 -34.65
N GLY A 501 -27.64 12.33 -34.09
CA GLY A 501 -28.06 11.03 -34.65
C GLY A 501 -27.07 9.86 -34.50
N PHE A 502 -26.12 9.93 -33.56
CA PHE A 502 -25.20 8.84 -33.27
C PHE A 502 -25.85 7.68 -32.50
N VAL A 503 -25.37 6.46 -32.72
CA VAL A 503 -25.82 5.25 -32.02
C VAL A 503 -24.73 4.72 -31.10
N ASP A 504 -25.04 4.56 -29.80
CA ASP A 504 -24.19 3.87 -28.83
C ASP A 504 -24.28 2.34 -29.03
N THR A 505 -23.33 1.77 -29.77
CA THR A 505 -23.29 0.32 -30.02
C THR A 505 -22.83 -0.47 -28.80
N VAL A 506 -22.15 0.15 -27.82
CA VAL A 506 -21.54 -0.55 -26.67
C VAL A 506 -22.53 -0.73 -25.54
N HIS A 507 -23.37 0.28 -25.29
CA HIS A 507 -24.32 0.28 -24.18
C HIS A 507 -25.79 0.26 -24.62
N GLY A 508 -26.06 0.34 -25.93
CA GLY A 508 -27.42 0.47 -26.47
C GLY A 508 -28.01 1.88 -26.27
N PRO A 509 -29.25 2.12 -26.73
CA PRO A 509 -29.94 3.41 -26.59
C PRO A 509 -29.97 3.86 -25.12
N GLN A 510 -29.49 5.08 -24.85
CA GLN A 510 -29.39 5.63 -23.50
C GLN A 510 -30.55 6.58 -23.21
N ASP A 511 -31.21 6.39 -22.06
CA ASP A 511 -32.06 7.43 -21.47
C ASP A 511 -31.16 8.49 -20.83
N LEU A 512 -31.02 9.65 -21.47
CA LEU A 512 -30.18 10.74 -20.99
C LEU A 512 -30.68 11.38 -19.67
N ALA A 513 -31.90 11.04 -19.23
CA ALA A 513 -32.43 11.42 -17.92
C ALA A 513 -32.11 10.40 -16.82
N ASN A 514 -32.04 9.10 -17.16
CA ASN A 514 -31.71 7.99 -16.24
C ASN A 514 -30.85 6.92 -16.93
N PRO A 515 -29.56 7.18 -17.14
CA PRO A 515 -28.80 6.33 -18.04
C PRO A 515 -28.26 5.07 -17.33
N SER A 516 -28.35 3.93 -18.02
CA SER A 516 -28.05 2.59 -17.49
C SER A 516 -26.71 2.10 -18.05
N TYR A 517 -25.64 2.29 -17.27
CA TYR A 517 -24.33 1.75 -17.59
C TYR A 517 -23.99 0.70 -16.53
N GLY A 518 -23.65 -0.53 -16.95
CA GLY A 518 -23.41 -1.66 -16.04
C GLY A 518 -22.47 -1.35 -14.85
N ALA A 519 -22.43 -2.23 -13.86
CA ALA A 519 -21.82 -1.98 -12.53
C ALA A 519 -20.36 -1.47 -12.52
N MET A 520 -19.58 -1.66 -13.60
CA MET A 520 -18.21 -1.13 -13.74
C MET A 520 -18.14 0.30 -14.29
N THR A 521 -19.16 0.77 -15.01
CA THR A 521 -19.25 2.08 -15.67
C THR A 521 -20.07 3.11 -14.89
N ALA A 522 -20.84 2.68 -13.88
CA ALA A 522 -21.51 3.59 -12.94
C ALA A 522 -20.55 4.48 -12.13
N ILE A 523 -19.24 4.16 -12.13
CA ILE A 523 -18.18 4.90 -11.41
C ILE A 523 -17.34 5.76 -12.38
N SER A 524 -17.54 5.68 -13.70
CA SER A 524 -16.76 6.45 -14.69
C SER A 524 -17.49 7.72 -15.13
N ASN A 525 -16.83 8.89 -15.03
CA ASN A 525 -17.34 10.14 -15.60
C ASN A 525 -17.48 10.00 -17.13
N GLN A 526 -18.71 10.20 -17.62
CA GLN A 526 -19.11 10.02 -19.01
C GLN A 526 -18.79 11.22 -19.90
N TYR A 527 -18.61 12.40 -19.30
CA TYR A 527 -18.21 13.64 -19.97
C TYR A 527 -16.67 13.79 -20.01
N ALA A 528 -15.94 12.69 -19.95
CA ALA A 528 -14.48 12.65 -19.99
C ALA A 528 -14.00 12.02 -21.30
N ALA A 529 -14.48 12.55 -22.44
CA ALA A 529 -14.12 12.05 -23.76
C ALA A 529 -12.71 12.47 -24.21
N MET A 530 -12.31 13.73 -24.01
CA MET A 530 -10.97 14.22 -24.38
C MET A 530 -10.04 14.35 -23.17
N PRO A 531 -8.79 13.86 -23.25
CA PRO A 531 -8.20 13.08 -24.34
C PRO A 531 -8.58 11.60 -24.31
N SER A 532 -8.63 10.95 -25.48
CA SER A 532 -8.98 9.52 -25.57
C SER A 532 -7.87 8.64 -25.00
N LEU A 533 -8.09 8.10 -23.79
CA LEU A 533 -7.15 7.15 -23.16
C LEU A 533 -7.15 5.78 -23.84
N HIS A 534 -8.25 5.36 -24.48
CA HIS A 534 -8.29 4.14 -25.29
C HIS A 534 -7.23 4.21 -26.39
N PHE A 535 -7.27 5.27 -27.19
CA PHE A 535 -6.27 5.51 -28.23
C PHE A 535 -4.89 5.83 -27.64
N GLY A 536 -4.81 6.62 -26.57
CA GLY A 536 -3.54 6.93 -25.93
C GLY A 536 -2.78 5.66 -25.48
N TRP A 537 -3.46 4.74 -24.80
CA TRP A 537 -2.84 3.50 -24.34
C TRP A 537 -2.48 2.57 -25.50
N SER A 538 -3.28 2.50 -26.56
CA SER A 538 -2.95 1.69 -27.74
C SER A 538 -1.80 2.28 -28.56
N LEU A 539 -1.71 3.61 -28.66
CA LEU A 539 -0.57 4.31 -29.27
C LEU A 539 0.70 4.07 -28.46
N TRP A 540 0.62 4.15 -27.13
CA TRP A 540 1.71 3.79 -26.24
C TRP A 540 2.17 2.34 -26.48
N CYS A 541 1.24 1.39 -26.58
CA CYS A 541 1.54 -0.01 -26.91
C CYS A 541 2.26 -0.11 -28.27
N GLY A 542 1.76 0.59 -29.28
CA GLY A 542 2.34 0.60 -30.62
C GLY A 542 3.77 1.14 -30.63
N ILE A 543 4.02 2.27 -29.96
CA ILE A 543 5.37 2.85 -29.81
C ILE A 543 6.29 1.85 -29.11
N VAL A 544 5.87 1.26 -27.99
CA VAL A 544 6.68 0.30 -27.23
C VAL A 544 7.02 -0.94 -28.08
N ILE A 545 6.04 -1.50 -28.80
CA ILE A 545 6.24 -2.66 -29.66
C ILE A 545 7.17 -2.30 -30.82
N VAL A 546 6.90 -1.23 -31.57
CA VAL A 546 7.71 -0.83 -32.75
C VAL A 546 9.17 -0.59 -32.36
N VAL A 547 9.41 0.00 -31.19
CA VAL A 547 10.76 0.32 -30.69
C VAL A 547 11.48 -0.91 -30.15
N LEU A 548 10.79 -1.85 -29.50
CA LEU A 548 11.42 -2.95 -28.75
C LEU A 548 11.37 -4.31 -29.43
N ALA A 549 10.40 -4.55 -30.32
CA ALA A 549 10.18 -5.83 -30.94
C ALA A 549 11.26 -6.14 -32.00
N PRO A 550 11.83 -7.35 -31.99
CA PRO A 550 12.88 -7.73 -32.94
C PRO A 550 12.36 -7.97 -34.36
N LYS A 551 11.13 -8.49 -34.53
CA LYS A 551 10.63 -8.96 -35.83
C LYS A 551 9.75 -7.91 -36.53
N GLY A 552 9.85 -7.79 -37.85
CA GLY A 552 9.07 -6.83 -38.64
C GLY A 552 7.56 -6.98 -38.49
N TRP A 553 7.03 -8.21 -38.52
CA TRP A 553 5.61 -8.46 -38.34
C TRP A 553 5.08 -8.03 -36.96
N GLN A 554 5.91 -8.09 -35.91
CA GLN A 554 5.53 -7.61 -34.58
C GLN A 554 5.38 -6.10 -34.57
N LYS A 555 6.28 -5.39 -35.27
CA LYS A 555 6.20 -3.93 -35.43
C LYS A 555 4.96 -3.53 -36.22
N LEU A 556 4.63 -4.29 -37.27
CA LEU A 556 3.39 -4.10 -38.03
C LEU A 556 2.16 -4.25 -37.12
N LEU A 557 2.07 -5.33 -36.34
CA LEU A 557 0.97 -5.51 -35.38
C LEU A 557 0.91 -4.37 -34.34
N GLY A 558 2.08 -3.92 -33.86
CA GLY A 558 2.18 -2.78 -32.96
C GLY A 558 1.65 -1.48 -33.60
N ALA A 559 1.95 -1.24 -34.88
CA ALA A 559 1.47 -0.07 -35.61
C ALA A 559 -0.04 -0.16 -35.96
N LEU A 560 -0.54 -1.35 -36.26
CA LEU A 560 -1.96 -1.57 -36.56
C LEU A 560 -2.86 -1.39 -35.34
N HIS A 561 -2.37 -1.73 -34.14
CA HIS A 561 -3.16 -1.64 -32.91
C HIS A 561 -3.80 -0.26 -32.67
N PRO A 562 -3.05 0.86 -32.62
CA PRO A 562 -3.65 2.18 -32.45
C PRO A 562 -4.57 2.59 -33.61
N LEU A 563 -4.29 2.17 -34.84
CA LEU A 563 -5.15 2.45 -36.00
C LEU A 563 -6.52 1.79 -35.84
N ILE A 564 -6.54 0.51 -35.45
CA ILE A 564 -7.78 -0.22 -35.17
C ILE A 564 -8.51 0.43 -33.98
N THR A 565 -7.78 0.93 -32.97
CA THR A 565 -8.41 1.65 -31.85
C THR A 565 -9.10 2.92 -32.29
N VAL A 566 -8.52 3.74 -33.19
CA VAL A 566 -9.22 4.93 -33.73
C VAL A 566 -10.52 4.51 -34.43
N CYS A 567 -10.47 3.47 -35.27
CA CYS A 567 -11.68 2.95 -35.89
C CYS A 567 -12.71 2.50 -34.84
N ALA A 568 -12.28 1.81 -33.77
CA ALA A 568 -13.16 1.33 -32.73
C ALA A 568 -13.84 2.45 -31.94
N ILE A 569 -13.10 3.48 -31.51
CA ILE A 569 -13.67 4.57 -30.69
C ILE A 569 -14.65 5.44 -31.51
N VAL A 570 -14.39 5.58 -32.81
CA VAL A 570 -15.25 6.33 -33.73
C VAL A 570 -16.48 5.49 -34.11
N ALA A 571 -16.29 4.23 -34.49
CA ALA A 571 -17.36 3.30 -34.84
C ALA A 571 -18.37 3.12 -33.70
N THR A 572 -17.92 3.16 -32.46
CA THR A 572 -18.76 3.01 -31.26
C THR A 572 -19.35 4.34 -30.77
N ALA A 573 -19.15 5.46 -31.49
CA ALA A 573 -19.58 6.80 -31.10
C ALA A 573 -19.09 7.24 -29.69
N ASN A 574 -17.96 6.67 -29.24
CA ASN A 574 -17.46 6.90 -27.89
C ASN A 574 -16.47 8.08 -27.81
N HIS A 575 -15.90 8.51 -28.93
CA HIS A 575 -14.95 9.60 -29.04
C HIS A 575 -15.04 10.32 -30.39
N TRP A 576 -14.68 11.60 -30.39
CA TRP A 576 -14.38 12.38 -31.59
C TRP A 576 -12.99 12.02 -32.14
N VAL A 577 -12.70 12.29 -33.42
CA VAL A 577 -11.36 12.09 -34.00
C VAL A 577 -10.32 12.96 -33.29
N LEU A 578 -10.67 14.20 -32.92
CA LEU A 578 -9.80 15.10 -32.16
C LEU A 578 -9.50 14.59 -30.74
N ASP A 579 -10.35 13.75 -30.15
CA ASP A 579 -10.03 13.10 -28.87
C ASP A 579 -8.81 12.18 -29.01
N ALA A 580 -8.67 11.52 -30.17
CA ALA A 580 -7.50 10.70 -30.48
C ALA A 580 -6.25 11.57 -30.64
N VAL A 581 -6.37 12.76 -31.22
CA VAL A 581 -5.26 13.74 -31.28
C VAL A 581 -4.84 14.17 -29.87
N GLY A 582 -5.81 14.45 -28.99
CA GLY A 582 -5.54 14.69 -27.57
C GLY A 582 -4.84 13.50 -26.89
N GLY A 583 -5.25 12.28 -27.21
CA GLY A 583 -4.61 11.04 -26.76
C GLY A 583 -3.15 10.93 -27.23
N ALA A 584 -2.86 11.24 -28.49
CA ALA A 584 -1.50 11.30 -29.01
C ALA A 584 -0.65 12.36 -28.30
N ALA A 585 -1.21 13.53 -28.04
CA ALA A 585 -0.52 14.62 -27.36
C ALA A 585 -0.08 14.22 -25.95
N VAL A 586 -0.98 13.63 -25.13
CA VAL A 586 -0.63 13.22 -23.76
C VAL A 586 0.36 12.06 -23.71
N VAL A 587 0.30 11.12 -24.66
CA VAL A 587 1.28 10.02 -24.75
C VAL A 587 2.67 10.54 -25.16
N THR A 588 2.71 11.43 -26.14
CA THR A 588 3.94 12.06 -26.60
C THR A 588 4.57 12.89 -25.48
N ALA A 589 3.76 13.68 -24.77
CA ALA A 589 4.19 14.41 -23.59
C ALA A 589 4.67 13.47 -22.47
N GLY A 590 4.00 12.33 -22.24
CA GLY A 590 4.41 11.30 -21.30
C GLY A 590 5.81 10.75 -21.59
N PHE A 591 6.09 10.38 -22.85
CA PHE A 591 7.44 9.97 -23.27
C PHE A 591 8.45 11.11 -23.20
N GLY A 592 8.06 12.34 -23.56
CA GLY A 592 8.88 13.55 -23.47
C GLY A 592 9.31 13.86 -22.05
N LEU A 593 8.38 13.80 -21.08
CA LEU A 593 8.68 13.98 -19.66
C LEU A 593 9.63 12.92 -19.13
N VAL A 594 9.44 11.63 -19.51
CA VAL A 594 10.42 10.59 -19.14
C VAL A 594 11.81 10.90 -19.72
N HIS A 595 11.87 11.40 -20.96
CA HIS A 595 13.13 11.80 -21.58
C HIS A 595 13.81 12.96 -20.84
N VAL A 596 13.07 14.01 -20.47
CA VAL A 596 13.60 15.18 -19.74
C VAL A 596 14.06 14.79 -18.33
N LEU A 597 13.29 13.95 -17.63
CA LEU A 597 13.52 13.59 -16.22
C LEU A 597 14.57 12.48 -16.02
N SER A 598 14.69 11.57 -16.99
CA SER A 598 15.53 10.37 -16.87
C SER A 598 16.57 10.21 -17.98
N GLY A 599 16.59 11.11 -18.96
CA GLY A 599 17.45 11.04 -20.13
C GLY A 599 16.97 10.06 -21.22
N PRO A 600 17.79 9.89 -22.26
CA PRO A 600 17.53 9.00 -23.38
C PRO A 600 17.27 7.53 -22.98
N ARG A 601 16.50 6.81 -23.81
CA ARG A 601 16.17 5.39 -23.54
C ARG A 601 17.41 4.50 -23.47
N ARG A 602 18.35 4.68 -24.42
CA ARG A 602 19.58 3.89 -24.51
C ARG A 602 20.48 4.22 -23.32
N LEU A 603 20.92 3.18 -22.62
CA LEU A 603 21.81 3.30 -21.48
C LEU A 603 23.17 2.74 -21.84
N GLN A 604 24.23 3.40 -21.38
CA GLN A 604 25.55 2.80 -21.26
C GLN A 604 25.58 1.96 -19.98
N VAL A 605 26.00 0.71 -20.12
CA VAL A 605 26.24 -0.19 -18.99
C VAL A 605 27.73 -0.10 -18.69
N ASP A 606 28.07 0.52 -17.56
CA ASP A 606 29.43 0.39 -17.01
C ASP A 606 29.53 -1.06 -16.50
N LEU A 607 30.08 -1.96 -17.31
CA LEU A 607 30.52 -3.26 -16.81
C LEU A 607 31.61 -2.95 -15.76
N PRO A 608 31.53 -3.52 -14.54
CA PRO A 608 32.67 -3.46 -13.64
C PRO A 608 33.85 -4.00 -14.44
N ALA A 609 34.92 -3.22 -14.57
CA ALA A 609 36.16 -3.73 -15.13
C ALA A 609 36.43 -5.05 -14.42
N GLN A 610 36.40 -6.16 -15.17
CA GLN A 610 37.07 -7.36 -14.68
C GLN A 610 38.44 -6.85 -14.25
N ARG A 611 38.79 -7.03 -12.98
CA ARG A 611 40.20 -7.17 -12.64
C ARG A 611 40.63 -8.36 -13.47
N THR A 612 41.05 -8.11 -14.72
CA THR A 612 41.94 -8.99 -15.42
C THR A 612 43.12 -9.07 -14.49
N ASP A 613 43.31 -10.22 -13.85
CA ASP A 613 44.49 -10.51 -13.09
C ASP A 613 45.68 -10.02 -13.92
N GLY A 614 46.33 -8.99 -13.40
CA GLY A 614 47.64 -8.53 -13.84
C GLY A 614 48.66 -9.59 -13.43
N GLY A 615 48.60 -10.75 -14.10
CA GLY A 615 49.41 -11.92 -13.80
C GLY A 615 49.88 -12.66 -15.06
N LYS A 616 49.97 -11.97 -16.20
CA LYS A 616 50.63 -12.49 -17.42
C LYS A 616 51.58 -11.48 -18.10
N GLY A 617 51.77 -10.31 -17.48
CA GLY A 617 52.70 -9.29 -17.98
C GLY A 617 54.08 -9.32 -17.32
N GLN A 618 54.23 -9.92 -16.13
CA GLN A 618 55.52 -9.98 -15.43
C GLN A 618 56.31 -11.28 -15.71
N GLU A 619 55.66 -12.40 -16.05
CA GLU A 619 56.37 -13.62 -16.44
C GLU A 619 57.02 -13.54 -17.84
N GLN A 620 56.57 -12.62 -18.71
CA GLN A 620 57.21 -12.41 -20.03
C GLN A 620 58.37 -11.41 -20.00
N GLU A 621 58.53 -10.65 -18.91
CA GLU A 621 59.64 -9.70 -18.75
C GLU A 621 60.83 -10.37 -18.05
N GLU A 622 60.59 -11.25 -17.07
CA GLU A 622 61.66 -12.06 -16.45
C GLU A 622 62.25 -13.14 -17.38
N ASP A 623 61.46 -13.69 -18.33
CA ASP A 623 61.95 -14.68 -19.29
C ASP A 623 62.74 -14.03 -20.45
N ARG A 624 62.43 -12.77 -20.79
CA ARG A 624 63.19 -11.99 -21.78
C ARG A 624 64.55 -11.51 -21.25
N ASP A 625 64.69 -11.29 -19.95
CA ASP A 625 65.97 -10.92 -19.34
C ASP A 625 66.87 -12.14 -19.06
N ARG A 626 66.29 -13.34 -18.91
CA ARG A 626 67.06 -14.60 -18.89
C ARG A 626 67.63 -14.98 -20.25
N GLU A 627 66.89 -14.74 -21.34
CA GLU A 627 67.40 -14.98 -22.70
C GLU A 627 68.43 -13.93 -23.19
N ARG A 628 68.46 -12.73 -22.60
CA ARG A 628 69.47 -11.69 -22.89
C ARG A 628 70.79 -11.86 -22.13
N GLY A 629 70.84 -12.72 -21.10
CA GLY A 629 72.04 -12.97 -20.29
C GLY A 629 73.08 -13.90 -20.92
N VAL A 630 72.78 -14.53 -22.07
CA VAL A 630 73.69 -15.49 -22.73
C VAL A 630 74.16 -14.92 -24.07
N ARG A 631 75.05 -13.92 -24.02
CA ARG A 631 75.98 -13.58 -25.12
C ARG A 631 77.09 -12.68 -24.59
N SER A 632 78.11 -13.32 -24.03
CA SER A 632 79.44 -12.74 -23.93
C SER A 632 80.26 -13.21 -25.13
N PRO A 633 80.78 -12.33 -26.00
CA PRO A 633 81.98 -12.61 -26.74
C PRO A 633 83.16 -12.04 -25.96
N ALA A 634 84.03 -12.95 -25.54
CA ALA A 634 85.35 -12.61 -25.06
C ALA A 634 86.22 -12.05 -26.20
N ARG A 635 87.11 -11.14 -25.80
CA ARG A 635 88.49 -10.88 -26.27
C ARG A 635 88.80 -9.75 -27.28
N SER A 636 89.70 -8.89 -26.76
CA SER A 636 90.92 -8.30 -27.33
C SER A 636 90.74 -7.25 -28.43
N ARG A 637 91.37 -6.08 -28.37
CA ARG A 637 92.69 -5.69 -27.84
C ARG A 637 92.65 -4.34 -27.12
#